data_AF-A0ABD6M3I3-F1
#
_entry.id   AF-A0ABD6M3I3-F1
#
_cell.length_a   1.000
_cell.length_b   1.000
_cell.length_c   1.000
_cell.angle_alpha   90.00
_cell.angle_beta   90.00
_cell.angle_gamma   90.00
#
_symmetry.space_group_name_H-M   'P 1'
#
loop_
_entity.id
_entity.type
_entity.pdbx_description
1 polymer ?
#
loop_
_entity_poly.entity_id
_entity_poly.type
_entity_poly.pdbx_seq_one_letter_code
_entity_poly.pdbx_strand_id
1 'polypeptide(L)'
;MKFTISSTIPYKGLELAEPFSFDGHLCLITGKNGSGKTRLLQSIENDHTKISVEGELLARHQISAINITNENQSVLSKNIDHTVITRLTESIFQLIGDANNIDVIPETYQVNFTEDRIDRHAISFHTREIIKRALILFDKEIQELEFDELEFSILLNKEIINGKVDTSLSSLSLITLNYYQALRKKKYIDFLIHEGENIKKIDDCTFYELLGHEDPSIVFSKIISEMFRGKFTVTTANKFKSHINYIPELLLNKNGETIDYENLSSGEKVIFWLAEKTFYINYIKTKNIYKGNSIILMDEPDSHLHPQMVQDFYDCLQVLHEKLNVVFIFNTHSPTTVALSPIDNIFNITPAETSNYSSIKKINKDEAISQLLDGVSQISVNPENNRQVYVENINDSFIYEKLFTQVRNRSKIINPAINLSFISAGQKLADAELAKHINSVFKDQTKTQLLIKKINGDSNCQQVIGMVEHLKSGGNRTVRGLIDWDNTKRKHVNEVIVCAKDYAYSIENIVYDPISIYAFHASNNYKKPSYFFKCDEDYHWKDCLHDEKILQMIVDNITYKILGRENKRNHTIKYMSGLSLFGDREYYIPTEGKNGHDFENVILKNYPDINKLKTNNKERPLIYYFTMTSTLGPLGPSFITTVIEEAFAALQK
;
A
#
# COMPACT_ATOMS: atom_id res chain seq x y z
N MET A 1 21.57 2.29 -5.52
CA MET A 1 21.81 1.77 -6.89
C MET A 1 21.23 2.72 -7.90
N LYS A 2 22.08 3.18 -8.81
CA LYS A 2 21.74 4.08 -9.90
C LYS A 2 21.69 3.29 -11.21
N PHE A 3 20.56 3.34 -11.90
CA PHE A 3 20.32 2.72 -13.20
C PHE A 3 20.49 3.78 -14.29
N THR A 4 21.28 3.50 -15.32
CA THR A 4 21.47 4.39 -16.47
C THR A 4 21.09 3.67 -17.76
N ILE A 5 20.19 4.29 -18.53
CA ILE A 5 19.61 3.73 -19.76
C ILE A 5 20.09 4.54 -20.95
N SER A 6 20.67 3.86 -21.93
CA SER A 6 21.26 4.48 -23.14
C SER A 6 20.90 3.70 -24.39
N SER A 7 20.42 4.38 -25.43
CA SER A 7 20.26 3.77 -26.75
C SER A 7 21.61 3.49 -27.39
N THR A 8 21.74 2.32 -28.01
CA THR A 8 22.91 1.98 -28.82
C THR A 8 22.62 1.97 -30.32
N ILE A 9 21.41 1.56 -30.70
CA ILE A 9 20.98 1.45 -32.09
C ILE A 9 19.51 1.89 -32.15
N PRO A 10 19.07 2.59 -33.22
CA PRO A 10 17.65 2.90 -33.41
C PRO A 10 16.79 1.63 -33.41
N TYR A 11 15.63 1.67 -32.76
CA TYR A 11 14.64 0.59 -32.77
C TYR A 11 13.27 1.10 -33.20
N LYS A 12 12.76 0.63 -34.35
CA LYS A 12 11.48 1.06 -34.93
C LYS A 12 11.31 2.60 -34.96
N GLY A 13 12.40 3.31 -35.30
CA GLY A 13 12.45 4.78 -35.36
C GLY A 13 12.56 5.49 -34.01
N LEU A 14 12.84 4.78 -32.91
CA LEU A 14 13.14 5.34 -31.59
C LEU A 14 14.64 5.28 -31.31
N GLU A 15 15.25 6.41 -30.99
CA GLU A 15 16.63 6.51 -30.49
C GLU A 15 16.71 7.60 -29.42
N LEU A 16 17.36 7.35 -28.29
CA LEU A 16 17.49 8.34 -27.22
C LEU A 16 18.59 9.35 -27.54
N ALA A 17 18.27 10.65 -27.45
CA ALA A 17 19.24 11.73 -27.65
C ALA A 17 20.37 11.71 -26.61
N GLU A 18 20.00 11.47 -25.35
CA GLU A 18 20.91 11.42 -24.21
C GLU A 18 20.49 10.25 -23.29
N PRO A 19 21.45 9.64 -22.57
CA PRO A 19 21.13 8.66 -21.55
C PRO A 19 20.39 9.31 -20.39
N PHE A 20 19.47 8.56 -19.76
CA PHE A 20 18.80 9.00 -18.54
C PHE A 20 19.05 8.01 -17.40
N SER A 21 18.94 8.50 -16.16
CA SER A 21 19.20 7.67 -14.99
C SER A 21 18.16 7.85 -13.89
N PHE A 22 17.89 6.79 -13.14
CA PHE A 22 17.03 6.80 -11.96
C PHE A 22 17.62 5.95 -10.83
N ASP A 23 17.18 6.24 -9.60
CA ASP A 23 17.60 5.53 -8.40
C ASP A 23 16.40 4.79 -7.77
N GLY A 24 16.63 3.65 -7.13
CA GLY A 24 15.57 2.89 -6.45
C GLY A 24 15.00 1.75 -7.30
N HIS A 25 13.79 1.28 -6.94
CA HIS A 25 13.24 0.02 -7.47
C HIS A 25 12.19 0.18 -8.56
N LEU A 26 11.84 1.42 -8.92
CA LEU A 26 10.73 1.71 -9.79
C LEU A 26 11.01 2.94 -10.67
N CYS A 27 10.72 2.80 -11.96
CA CYS A 27 10.81 3.86 -12.97
C CYS A 27 9.51 3.88 -13.80
N LEU A 28 8.80 5.01 -13.74
CA LEU A 28 7.56 5.22 -14.47
C LEU A 28 7.80 6.06 -15.72
N ILE A 29 7.46 5.53 -16.89
CA ILE A 29 7.54 6.22 -18.17
C ILE A 29 6.16 6.75 -18.57
N THR A 30 6.08 8.03 -18.88
CA THR A 30 4.86 8.72 -19.34
C THR A 30 5.13 9.52 -20.61
N GLY A 31 4.08 10.09 -21.19
CA GLY A 31 4.14 10.98 -22.34
C GLY A 31 2.92 10.87 -23.25
N LYS A 32 2.82 11.78 -24.21
CA LYS A 32 1.65 11.89 -25.10
C LYS A 32 1.36 10.60 -25.86
N ASN A 33 0.13 10.46 -26.35
CA ASN A 33 -0.23 9.33 -27.20
C ASN A 33 0.67 9.29 -28.44
N GLY A 34 1.25 8.11 -28.73
CA GLY A 34 2.18 7.93 -29.84
C GLY A 34 3.63 8.37 -29.59
N SER A 35 3.99 8.80 -28.37
CA SER A 35 5.35 9.27 -28.04
C SER A 35 6.45 8.20 -28.03
N GLY A 36 6.11 6.91 -28.21
CA GLY A 36 7.09 5.82 -28.29
C GLY A 36 7.34 5.06 -26.98
N LYS A 37 6.48 5.19 -25.96
CA LYS A 37 6.62 4.49 -24.66
C LYS A 37 6.78 2.97 -24.79
N THR A 38 5.86 2.29 -25.48
CA THR A 38 5.95 0.85 -25.76
C THR A 38 7.19 0.51 -26.58
N ARG A 39 7.58 1.37 -27.54
CA ARG A 39 8.79 1.16 -28.34
C ARG A 39 10.05 1.23 -27.48
N LEU A 40 10.09 2.07 -26.44
CA LEU A 40 11.20 2.15 -25.51
C LEU A 40 11.35 0.82 -24.75
N LEU A 41 10.26 0.30 -24.19
CA LEU A 41 10.29 -0.99 -23.49
C LEU A 41 10.71 -2.12 -24.43
N GLN A 42 10.16 -2.17 -25.64
CA GLN A 42 10.55 -3.14 -26.66
C GLN A 42 12.01 -2.98 -27.14
N SER A 43 12.57 -1.78 -27.08
CA SER A 43 13.98 -1.52 -27.42
C SER A 43 14.94 -1.99 -26.32
N ILE A 44 14.47 -2.01 -25.06
CA ILE A 44 15.21 -2.56 -23.90
C ILE A 44 15.06 -4.08 -23.83
N GLU A 45 13.86 -4.60 -24.14
CA GLU A 45 13.72 -5.92 -24.76
C GLU A 45 14.62 -5.97 -26.04
N ASN A 46 14.85 -7.00 -26.82
CA ASN A 46 15.65 -6.90 -28.07
C ASN A 46 17.09 -6.27 -28.07
N ASP A 47 17.66 -5.77 -26.95
CA ASP A 47 19.04 -5.25 -26.81
C ASP A 47 19.43 -3.99 -27.62
N HIS A 48 18.46 -3.21 -28.13
CA HIS A 48 18.76 -1.95 -28.83
C HIS A 48 19.06 -0.78 -27.88
N THR A 49 18.51 -0.86 -26.66
CA THR A 49 18.74 0.05 -25.54
C THR A 49 19.33 -0.73 -24.38
N LYS A 50 20.47 -0.26 -23.88
CA LYS A 50 21.23 -0.92 -22.82
C LYS A 50 20.96 -0.28 -21.46
N ILE A 51 20.99 -1.10 -20.42
CA ILE A 51 20.88 -0.64 -19.02
C ILE A 51 22.19 -0.95 -18.30
N SER A 52 22.73 0.04 -17.60
CA SER A 52 23.88 -0.13 -16.71
C SER A 52 23.50 0.19 -15.25
N VAL A 53 24.11 -0.53 -14.31
CA VAL A 53 23.96 -0.34 -12.87
C VAL A 53 25.31 0.07 -12.32
N GLU A 54 25.40 1.27 -11.75
CA GLU A 54 26.65 1.80 -11.19
C GLU A 54 27.86 1.75 -12.15
N GLY A 55 27.58 1.80 -13.47
CA GLY A 55 28.58 1.75 -14.55
C GLY A 55 28.78 0.37 -15.17
N GLU A 56 28.27 -0.70 -14.55
CA GLU A 56 28.35 -2.06 -15.10
C GLU A 56 27.15 -2.36 -16.00
N LEU A 57 27.40 -2.87 -17.20
CA LEU A 57 26.34 -3.21 -18.16
C LEU A 57 25.57 -4.45 -17.70
N LEU A 58 24.24 -4.36 -17.60
CA LEU A 58 23.41 -5.53 -17.33
C LEU A 58 23.36 -6.45 -18.54
N ALA A 59 23.47 -7.74 -18.27
CA ALA A 59 23.34 -8.77 -19.28
C ALA A 59 21.87 -8.99 -19.66
N ARG A 60 21.63 -9.38 -20.91
CA ARG A 60 20.28 -9.59 -21.48
C ARG A 60 19.38 -10.47 -20.61
N HIS A 61 19.91 -11.56 -20.08
CA HIS A 61 19.16 -12.51 -19.24
C HIS A 61 18.66 -11.88 -17.91
N GLN A 62 19.19 -10.73 -17.49
CA GLN A 62 18.74 -10.01 -16.30
C GLN A 62 17.50 -9.14 -16.57
N ILE A 63 17.13 -8.93 -17.84
CA ILE A 63 15.97 -8.12 -18.25
C ILE A 63 14.86 -9.05 -18.74
N SER A 64 13.62 -8.82 -18.28
CA SER A 64 12.47 -9.63 -18.67
C SER A 64 11.24 -8.75 -18.85
N ALA A 65 10.46 -8.99 -19.90
CA ALA A 65 9.21 -8.28 -20.16
C ALA A 65 7.99 -9.12 -19.72
N ILE A 66 6.98 -8.45 -19.19
CA ILE A 66 5.75 -9.03 -18.70
C ILE A 66 4.58 -8.30 -19.39
N ASN A 67 3.80 -9.03 -20.20
CA ASN A 67 2.65 -8.50 -20.93
C ASN A 67 1.33 -9.01 -20.32
N ILE A 68 0.55 -8.10 -19.72
CA ILE A 68 -0.69 -8.44 -18.99
C ILE A 68 -1.79 -8.99 -19.91
N THR A 69 -1.77 -8.63 -21.20
CA THR A 69 -2.84 -8.95 -22.15
C THR A 69 -2.95 -10.44 -22.51
N ASN A 70 -1.99 -11.27 -22.13
CA ASN A 70 -2.03 -12.71 -22.37
C ASN A 70 -2.64 -13.42 -21.14
N GLU A 71 -3.96 -13.45 -21.08
CA GLU A 71 -4.78 -14.24 -20.13
C GLU A 71 -4.67 -15.77 -20.35
N ASN A 72 -3.45 -16.31 -20.42
CA ASN A 72 -3.28 -17.76 -20.53
C ASN A 72 -3.49 -18.42 -19.17
N GLN A 73 -4.76 -18.78 -18.95
CA GLN A 73 -5.35 -19.93 -18.25
C GLN A 73 -4.51 -20.69 -17.19
N SER A 74 -5.11 -20.82 -16.00
CA SER A 74 -4.88 -21.90 -15.03
C SER A 74 -3.44 -22.07 -14.51
N VAL A 75 -2.95 -21.02 -13.85
CA VAL A 75 -1.67 -20.93 -13.12
C VAL A 75 -1.47 -22.04 -12.07
N LEU A 76 -2.56 -22.50 -11.45
CA LEU A 76 -2.58 -23.61 -10.50
C LEU A 76 -2.83 -24.94 -11.25
N SER A 77 -2.08 -25.20 -12.32
CA SER A 77 -2.28 -26.40 -13.14
C SER A 77 -2.16 -27.67 -12.29
N LYS A 78 -3.10 -28.60 -12.52
CA LYS A 78 -3.57 -29.60 -11.55
C LYS A 78 -2.79 -30.91 -11.50
N ASN A 79 -1.79 -31.12 -12.35
CA ASN A 79 -0.86 -32.25 -12.21
C ASN A 79 0.26 -32.11 -13.22
N ILE A 80 1.50 -32.32 -12.78
CA ILE A 80 2.64 -32.47 -13.70
C ILE A 80 3.19 -33.86 -13.47
N ASP A 81 3.46 -34.58 -14.55
CA ASP A 81 4.09 -35.88 -14.48
C ASP A 81 5.50 -35.75 -13.88
N HIS A 82 5.69 -36.29 -12.68
CA HIS A 82 6.97 -36.24 -11.98
C HIS A 82 8.14 -36.89 -12.71
N THR A 83 7.85 -37.74 -13.71
CA THR A 83 8.85 -38.44 -14.52
C THR A 83 9.39 -37.60 -15.67
N VAL A 84 8.84 -36.39 -15.89
CA VAL A 84 9.24 -35.47 -16.97
C VAL A 84 10.76 -35.21 -16.99
N ILE A 85 11.38 -35.03 -15.82
CA ILE A 85 12.83 -34.79 -15.69
C ILE A 85 13.63 -36.02 -16.07
N THR A 86 13.24 -37.19 -15.57
CA THR A 86 13.90 -38.46 -15.89
C THR A 86 13.79 -38.78 -17.38
N ARG A 87 12.63 -38.55 -18.01
CA ARG A 87 12.45 -38.75 -19.47
C ARG A 87 13.28 -37.79 -20.32
N LEU A 88 13.40 -36.53 -19.90
CA LEU A 88 14.31 -35.58 -20.55
C LEU A 88 15.75 -36.12 -20.45
N THR A 89 16.15 -36.55 -19.25
CA THR A 89 17.48 -37.10 -19.00
C THR A 89 17.74 -38.33 -19.88
N GLU A 90 16.84 -39.31 -19.92
CA GLU A 90 16.92 -40.50 -20.77
C GLU A 90 17.08 -40.14 -22.25
N SER A 91 16.28 -39.19 -22.73
CA SER A 91 16.33 -38.75 -24.14
C SER A 91 17.67 -38.09 -24.47
N ILE A 92 18.19 -37.24 -23.58
CA ILE A 92 19.48 -36.57 -23.77
C ILE A 92 20.64 -37.57 -23.64
N PHE A 93 20.56 -38.49 -22.68
CA PHE A 93 21.62 -39.47 -22.43
C PHE A 93 21.76 -40.48 -23.57
N GLN A 94 20.64 -40.85 -24.22
CA GLN A 94 20.68 -41.65 -25.45
C GLN A 94 21.45 -40.95 -26.57
N LEU A 95 21.27 -39.63 -26.74
CA LEU A 95 22.02 -38.85 -27.74
C LEU A 95 23.51 -38.76 -27.43
N ILE A 96 23.88 -38.78 -26.14
CA ILE A 96 25.28 -38.80 -25.71
C ILE A 96 25.94 -40.14 -26.06
N GLY A 97 25.27 -41.27 -25.79
CA GLY A 97 25.80 -42.61 -26.06
C GLY A 97 26.16 -42.85 -27.53
N ASP A 98 25.46 -42.20 -28.46
CA ASP A 98 25.70 -42.31 -29.90
C ASP A 98 26.75 -41.30 -30.43
N ALA A 99 27.26 -40.40 -29.59
CA ALA A 99 28.09 -39.26 -30.00
C ALA A 99 29.54 -39.32 -29.48
N ASN A 100 30.50 -39.05 -30.37
CA ASN A 100 31.93 -38.96 -30.00
C ASN A 100 32.34 -37.59 -29.44
N ASN A 101 31.62 -36.53 -29.83
CA ASN A 101 31.84 -35.16 -29.36
C ASN A 101 30.51 -34.38 -29.31
N ILE A 102 30.54 -33.19 -28.70
CA ILE A 102 29.35 -32.35 -28.51
C ILE A 102 28.82 -31.72 -29.81
N ASP A 103 29.67 -31.56 -30.83
CA ASP A 103 29.30 -30.92 -32.09
C ASP A 103 28.36 -31.80 -32.94
N VAL A 104 28.45 -33.14 -32.77
CA VAL A 104 27.57 -34.11 -33.42
C VAL A 104 26.16 -34.09 -32.82
N ILE A 105 26.00 -33.59 -31.58
CA ILE A 105 24.70 -33.51 -30.93
C ILE A 105 23.88 -32.37 -31.54
N PRO A 106 22.60 -32.60 -31.88
CA PRO A 106 21.73 -31.57 -32.41
C PRO A 106 21.58 -30.39 -31.43
N GLU A 107 21.49 -29.17 -31.97
CA GLU A 107 21.28 -27.96 -31.16
C GLU A 107 20.00 -28.04 -30.33
N THR A 108 18.95 -28.59 -30.95
CA THR A 108 17.66 -28.81 -30.31
C THR A 108 17.14 -30.22 -30.57
N TYR A 109 16.49 -30.82 -29.58
CA TYR A 109 15.84 -32.12 -29.71
C TYR A 109 14.42 -32.10 -29.14
N GLN A 110 13.51 -32.82 -29.80
CA GLN A 110 12.12 -32.94 -29.36
C GLN A 110 11.94 -34.14 -28.45
N VAL A 111 11.46 -33.89 -27.23
CA VAL A 111 11.10 -34.92 -26.27
C VAL A 111 9.58 -35.01 -26.19
N ASN A 112 9.06 -36.23 -26.34
CA ASN A 112 7.63 -36.50 -26.27
C ASN A 112 7.21 -36.76 -24.82
N PHE A 113 6.29 -35.94 -24.32
CA PHE A 113 5.66 -36.16 -23.01
C PHE A 113 4.26 -36.73 -23.19
N THR A 114 3.84 -37.57 -22.25
CA THR A 114 2.47 -38.08 -22.17
C THR A 114 1.78 -37.37 -21.02
N GLU A 115 1.11 -36.26 -21.30
CA GLU A 115 0.18 -35.64 -20.36
C GLU A 115 -1.20 -36.23 -20.64
N ASP A 116 -1.56 -37.24 -19.86
CA ASP A 116 -2.77 -38.05 -20.01
C ASP A 116 -2.88 -38.91 -21.29
N ARG A 117 -3.70 -39.95 -21.22
CA ARG A 117 -3.76 -41.07 -22.18
C ARG A 117 -4.17 -40.69 -23.62
N ILE A 118 -4.34 -39.41 -23.94
CA ILE A 118 -5.02 -38.94 -25.16
C ILE A 118 -4.20 -37.91 -25.97
N ASP A 119 -3.27 -37.14 -25.38
CA ASP A 119 -2.50 -36.11 -26.11
C ASP A 119 -0.99 -36.23 -25.92
N ARG A 120 -0.25 -36.40 -27.02
CA ARG A 120 1.23 -36.35 -27.03
C ARG A 120 1.66 -34.93 -27.37
N HIS A 121 2.25 -34.25 -26.40
CA HIS A 121 2.89 -32.95 -26.63
C HIS A 121 4.40 -33.15 -26.77
N ALA A 122 4.95 -32.78 -27.92
CA ALA A 122 6.38 -32.75 -28.16
C ALA A 122 6.93 -31.39 -27.73
N ILE A 123 7.92 -31.38 -26.84
CA ILE A 123 8.59 -30.14 -26.39
C ILE A 123 10.02 -30.17 -26.91
N SER A 124 10.43 -29.08 -27.55
CA SER A 124 11.80 -28.92 -28.05
C SER A 124 12.70 -28.34 -26.96
N PHE A 125 13.90 -28.92 -26.77
CA PHE A 125 14.90 -28.46 -25.82
C PHE A 125 16.23 -28.15 -26.51
N HIS A 126 16.95 -27.12 -26.04
CA HIS A 126 18.31 -26.78 -26.42
C HIS A 126 19.33 -27.78 -25.85
N THR A 127 19.30 -29.00 -26.37
CA THR A 127 20.08 -30.15 -25.88
C THR A 127 21.57 -29.89 -25.78
N ARG A 128 22.17 -29.21 -26.76
CA ARG A 128 23.61 -28.91 -26.74
C ARG A 128 23.98 -28.01 -25.55
N GLU A 129 23.16 -27.02 -25.24
CA GLU A 129 23.39 -26.10 -24.11
C GLU A 129 23.19 -26.80 -22.76
N ILE A 130 22.17 -27.66 -22.65
CA ILE A 130 21.93 -28.48 -21.46
C ILE A 130 23.15 -29.35 -21.14
N ILE A 131 23.67 -30.04 -22.16
CA ILE A 131 24.85 -30.91 -22.00
C ILE A 131 26.08 -30.08 -21.63
N LYS A 132 26.35 -28.97 -22.33
CA LYS A 132 27.48 -28.07 -22.00
C LYS A 132 27.45 -27.66 -20.52
N ARG A 133 26.29 -27.28 -19.98
CA ARG A 133 26.15 -26.90 -18.57
C ARG A 133 26.46 -28.08 -17.64
N ALA A 134 26.04 -29.29 -17.97
CA ALA A 134 26.39 -30.49 -17.21
C ALA A 134 27.90 -30.76 -17.23
N LEU A 135 28.54 -30.71 -18.39
CA LEU A 135 29.99 -30.91 -18.52
C LEU A 135 30.79 -29.88 -17.71
N ILE A 136 30.37 -28.61 -17.75
CA ILE A 136 30.99 -27.54 -16.95
C ILE A 136 30.79 -27.76 -15.45
N LEU A 137 29.59 -28.18 -15.04
CA LEU A 137 29.26 -28.38 -13.63
C LEU A 137 30.12 -29.48 -13.00
N PHE A 138 30.24 -30.61 -13.70
CA PHE A 138 30.99 -31.78 -13.23
C PHE A 138 32.47 -31.79 -13.64
N ASP A 139 32.91 -30.86 -14.50
CA ASP A 139 34.28 -30.80 -15.04
C ASP A 139 34.70 -32.13 -15.69
N LYS A 140 33.83 -32.64 -16.58
CA LYS A 140 33.99 -33.92 -17.28
C LYS A 140 33.90 -33.76 -18.79
N GLU A 141 34.55 -34.66 -19.51
CA GLU A 141 34.32 -34.82 -20.94
C GLU A 141 32.99 -35.56 -21.22
N ILE A 142 32.48 -35.43 -22.44
CA ILE A 142 31.16 -35.98 -22.81
C ILE A 142 31.05 -37.50 -22.63
N GLN A 143 32.16 -38.21 -22.80
CA GLN A 143 32.24 -39.67 -22.71
C GLN A 143 32.25 -40.17 -21.25
N GLU A 144 32.58 -39.30 -20.30
CA GLU A 144 32.70 -39.62 -18.87
C GLU A 144 31.46 -39.17 -18.07
N LEU A 145 30.55 -38.43 -18.71
CA LEU A 145 29.34 -37.93 -18.06
C LEU A 145 28.38 -39.08 -17.77
N GLU A 146 28.03 -39.25 -16.50
CA GLU A 146 27.11 -40.30 -16.08
C GLU A 146 25.65 -39.84 -16.09
N PHE A 147 24.72 -40.80 -16.12
CA PHE A 147 23.29 -40.52 -16.14
C PHE A 147 22.84 -39.70 -14.92
N ASP A 148 23.31 -40.09 -13.73
CA ASP A 148 22.94 -39.44 -12.48
C ASP A 148 23.48 -38.00 -12.37
N GLU A 149 24.65 -37.75 -12.94
CA GLU A 149 25.25 -36.41 -13.06
C GLU A 149 24.45 -35.53 -14.02
N LEU A 150 24.08 -36.06 -15.19
CA LEU A 150 23.23 -35.34 -16.14
C LEU A 150 21.87 -35.00 -15.51
N GLU A 151 21.21 -35.96 -14.86
CA GLU A 151 19.93 -35.72 -14.19
C GLU A 151 20.08 -34.64 -13.10
N PHE A 152 21.17 -34.69 -12.33
CA PHE A 152 21.41 -33.71 -11.28
C PHE A 152 21.68 -32.31 -11.84
N SER A 153 22.41 -32.19 -12.97
CA SER A 153 22.60 -30.93 -13.68
C SER A 153 21.28 -30.36 -14.23
N ILE A 154 20.45 -31.21 -14.84
CA ILE A 154 19.12 -30.83 -15.37
C ILE A 154 18.23 -30.27 -14.26
N LEU A 155 18.24 -30.90 -13.09
CA LEU A 155 17.54 -30.43 -11.89
C LEU A 155 18.07 -29.08 -11.43
N LEU A 156 19.38 -28.97 -11.17
CA LEU A 156 19.99 -27.76 -10.63
C LEU A 156 19.84 -26.54 -11.54
N ASN A 157 20.01 -26.74 -12.85
CA ASN A 157 19.85 -25.68 -13.85
C ASN A 157 18.40 -25.46 -14.27
N LYS A 158 17.44 -26.22 -13.72
CA LYS A 158 16.01 -26.10 -14.00
C LYS A 158 15.71 -26.23 -15.50
N GLU A 159 16.36 -27.18 -16.18
CA GLU A 159 16.38 -27.26 -17.66
C GLU A 159 15.04 -27.65 -18.29
N ILE A 160 14.12 -28.25 -17.52
CA ILE A 160 12.72 -28.39 -17.97
C ILE A 160 12.08 -27.04 -18.28
N ILE A 161 12.61 -25.96 -17.70
CA ILE A 161 12.16 -24.60 -17.94
C ILE A 161 13.18 -23.84 -18.78
N ASN A 162 14.43 -23.79 -18.32
CA ASN A 162 15.52 -23.01 -18.94
C ASN A 162 16.02 -23.58 -20.27
N GLY A 163 15.84 -24.88 -20.49
CA GLY A 163 16.31 -25.58 -21.67
C GLY A 163 15.26 -25.62 -22.78
N LYS A 164 14.02 -25.23 -22.53
CA LYS A 164 12.96 -25.23 -23.55
C LYS A 164 13.24 -24.18 -24.62
N VAL A 165 12.94 -24.54 -25.88
CA VAL A 165 12.99 -23.60 -27.01
C VAL A 165 11.84 -22.59 -26.93
N ASP A 166 10.65 -23.06 -26.54
CA ASP A 166 9.49 -22.21 -26.34
C ASP A 166 9.41 -21.73 -24.88
N THR A 167 9.23 -20.43 -24.68
CA THR A 167 9.09 -19.80 -23.36
C THR A 167 7.72 -20.02 -22.72
N SER A 168 6.91 -20.97 -23.22
CA SER A 168 5.55 -21.19 -22.77
C SER A 168 5.48 -22.12 -21.55
N LEU A 169 4.71 -21.65 -20.57
CA LEU A 169 4.15 -22.39 -19.43
C LEU A 169 5.18 -22.95 -18.44
N SER A 170 5.17 -22.31 -17.28
CA SER A 170 5.62 -22.86 -16.02
C SER A 170 4.51 -22.72 -14.99
N SER A 171 4.54 -23.57 -13.98
CA SER A 171 3.67 -23.45 -12.82
C SER A 171 4.49 -23.54 -11.55
N LEU A 172 3.93 -23.02 -10.46
CA LEU A 172 4.48 -23.21 -9.12
C LEU A 172 4.66 -24.70 -8.80
N SER A 173 3.76 -25.55 -9.33
CA SER A 173 3.83 -27.01 -9.21
C SER A 173 5.17 -27.55 -9.71
N LEU A 174 5.57 -27.16 -10.93
CA LEU A 174 6.81 -27.63 -11.58
C LEU A 174 8.06 -27.18 -10.83
N ILE A 175 8.09 -25.90 -10.45
CA ILE A 175 9.23 -25.30 -9.76
C ILE A 175 9.45 -25.97 -8.40
N THR A 176 8.36 -26.18 -7.67
CA THR A 176 8.38 -26.83 -6.37
C THR A 176 8.76 -28.30 -6.48
N LEU A 177 8.23 -29.01 -7.47
CA LEU A 177 8.60 -30.39 -7.76
C LEU A 177 10.10 -30.52 -8.05
N ASN A 178 10.63 -29.70 -8.96
CA ASN A 178 12.05 -29.67 -9.30
C ASN A 178 12.89 -29.41 -8.03
N TYR A 179 12.51 -28.43 -7.21
CA TYR A 179 13.19 -28.12 -5.96
C TYR A 179 13.36 -29.35 -5.05
N TYR A 180 12.27 -30.08 -4.81
CA TYR A 180 12.30 -31.26 -3.96
C TYR A 180 13.01 -32.46 -4.60
N GLN A 181 12.94 -32.62 -5.92
CA GLN A 181 13.69 -33.65 -6.63
C GLN A 181 15.20 -33.37 -6.59
N ALA A 182 15.63 -32.13 -6.77
CA ALA A 182 17.03 -31.71 -6.65
C ALA A 182 17.60 -31.97 -5.24
N LEU A 183 16.83 -31.66 -4.18
CA LEU A 183 17.23 -31.95 -2.80
C LEU A 183 17.42 -33.45 -2.54
N ARG A 184 16.59 -34.31 -3.16
CA ARG A 184 16.74 -35.77 -3.03
C ARG A 184 17.90 -36.28 -3.86
N LYS A 185 18.06 -35.78 -5.09
CA LYS A 185 19.16 -36.16 -5.97
C LYS A 185 20.50 -35.81 -5.37
N LYS A 186 20.63 -34.63 -4.73
CA LYS A 186 21.84 -34.26 -3.97
C LYS A 186 22.21 -35.31 -2.93
N LYS A 187 21.25 -35.73 -2.09
CA LYS A 187 21.51 -36.77 -1.06
C LYS A 187 21.96 -38.10 -1.66
N TYR A 188 21.44 -38.43 -2.83
CA TYR A 188 21.83 -39.65 -3.55
C TYR A 188 23.25 -39.51 -4.12
N ILE A 189 23.58 -38.38 -4.75
CA ILE A 189 24.94 -38.09 -5.24
C ILE A 189 25.95 -38.08 -4.08
N ASP A 190 25.63 -37.44 -2.96
CA ASP A 190 26.47 -37.43 -1.76
C ASP A 190 26.71 -38.86 -1.22
N PHE A 191 25.72 -39.74 -1.33
CA PHE A 191 25.83 -41.15 -0.96
C PHE A 191 26.75 -41.91 -1.93
N LEU A 192 26.59 -41.73 -3.24
CA LEU A 192 27.47 -42.36 -4.25
C LEU A 192 28.94 -41.95 -4.05
N ILE A 193 29.20 -40.67 -3.79
CA ILE A 193 30.54 -40.16 -3.48
C ILE A 193 31.11 -40.84 -2.22
N HIS A 194 30.27 -41.07 -1.20
CA HIS A 194 30.68 -41.77 0.01
C HIS A 194 31.01 -43.26 -0.24
N GLU A 195 30.28 -43.92 -1.15
CA GLU A 195 30.55 -45.31 -1.57
C GLU A 195 31.78 -45.45 -2.48
N GLY A 196 32.38 -44.33 -2.90
CA GLY A 196 33.64 -44.30 -3.67
C GLY A 196 33.48 -44.10 -5.18
N GLU A 197 32.29 -43.72 -5.65
CA GLU A 197 32.07 -43.33 -7.04
C GLU A 197 32.84 -42.04 -7.39
N ASN A 198 33.36 -41.94 -8.61
CA ASN A 198 34.15 -40.79 -9.06
C ASN A 198 33.25 -39.64 -9.59
N ILE A 199 32.53 -39.01 -8.66
CA ILE A 199 31.65 -37.88 -8.95
C ILE A 199 32.20 -36.62 -8.28
N LYS A 200 32.29 -35.53 -9.04
CA LYS A 200 32.69 -34.23 -8.50
C LYS A 200 31.67 -33.75 -7.47
N LYS A 201 32.13 -33.53 -6.24
CA LYS A 201 31.29 -32.98 -5.17
C LYS A 201 30.94 -31.52 -5.45
N ILE A 202 29.64 -31.22 -5.50
CA ILE A 202 29.14 -29.84 -5.54
C ILE A 202 28.97 -29.34 -4.11
N ASP A 203 29.62 -28.23 -3.77
CA ASP A 203 29.53 -27.65 -2.43
C ASP A 203 28.13 -27.08 -2.14
N ASP A 204 27.81 -26.93 -0.86
CA ASP A 204 26.51 -26.44 -0.42
C ASP A 204 26.20 -25.02 -0.90
N CYS A 205 27.22 -24.15 -1.02
CA CYS A 205 27.02 -22.78 -1.48
C CYS A 205 26.60 -22.79 -2.95
N THR A 206 27.38 -23.42 -3.84
CA THR A 206 27.06 -23.53 -5.27
C THR A 206 25.70 -24.20 -5.49
N PHE A 207 25.40 -25.25 -4.72
CA PHE A 207 24.12 -25.96 -4.81
C PHE A 207 22.92 -25.04 -4.53
N TYR A 208 22.95 -24.30 -3.41
CA TYR A 208 21.84 -23.42 -3.04
C TYR A 208 21.80 -22.12 -3.85
N GLU A 209 22.93 -21.68 -4.42
CA GLU A 209 22.96 -20.57 -5.37
C GLU A 209 22.21 -20.91 -6.67
N LEU A 210 22.39 -22.11 -7.21
CA LEU A 210 21.68 -22.58 -8.40
C LEU A 210 20.22 -22.93 -8.11
N LEU A 211 19.97 -23.68 -7.03
CA LEU A 211 18.64 -24.20 -6.71
C LEU A 211 17.71 -23.12 -6.12
N GLY A 212 18.21 -22.33 -5.17
CA GLY A 212 17.44 -21.47 -4.27
C GLY A 212 17.54 -21.95 -2.81
N HIS A 213 17.62 -21.01 -1.85
CA HIS A 213 17.76 -21.34 -0.42
C HIS A 213 16.45 -21.71 0.29
N GLU A 214 15.33 -21.18 -0.19
CA GLU A 214 14.00 -21.39 0.41
C GLU A 214 13.10 -22.19 -0.53
N ASP A 215 12.16 -22.93 0.06
CA ASP A 215 11.12 -23.65 -0.69
C ASP A 215 10.27 -22.67 -1.53
N PRO A 216 10.15 -22.90 -2.85
CA PRO A 216 9.37 -22.04 -3.74
C PRO A 216 7.93 -21.81 -3.26
N SER A 217 7.27 -22.86 -2.77
CA SER A 217 5.88 -22.79 -2.31
C SER A 217 5.73 -21.92 -1.07
N ILE A 218 6.73 -21.92 -0.17
CA ILE A 218 6.74 -21.10 1.04
C ILE A 218 6.98 -19.63 0.66
N VAL A 219 7.97 -19.36 -0.20
CA VAL A 219 8.26 -17.99 -0.65
C VAL A 219 7.06 -17.41 -1.37
N PHE A 220 6.46 -18.15 -2.30
CA PHE A 220 5.28 -17.71 -3.03
C PHE A 220 4.07 -17.49 -2.09
N SER A 221 3.83 -18.39 -1.14
CA SER A 221 2.74 -18.23 -0.16
C SER A 221 2.91 -16.97 0.71
N LYS A 222 4.15 -16.67 1.14
CA LYS A 222 4.46 -15.41 1.85
C LYS A 222 4.17 -14.18 1.00
N ILE A 223 4.59 -14.18 -0.27
CA ILE A 223 4.33 -13.09 -1.22
C ILE A 223 2.82 -12.85 -1.37
N ILE A 224 2.05 -13.90 -1.65
CA ILE A 224 0.59 -13.79 -1.80
C ILE A 224 -0.07 -13.29 -0.50
N SER A 225 0.35 -13.80 0.66
CA SER A 225 -0.19 -13.36 1.96
C SER A 225 0.05 -11.87 2.20
N GLU A 226 1.27 -11.38 1.98
CA GLU A 226 1.60 -9.96 2.17
C GLU A 226 0.87 -9.07 1.17
N MET A 227 0.85 -9.46 -0.11
CA MET A 227 0.21 -8.68 -1.18
C MET A 227 -1.29 -8.51 -0.98
N PHE A 228 -1.98 -9.53 -0.45
CA PHE A 228 -3.41 -9.47 -0.18
C PHE A 228 -3.72 -9.16 1.29
N ARG A 229 -2.78 -8.57 2.04
CA ARG A 229 -2.94 -8.15 3.45
C ARG A 229 -3.50 -9.25 4.35
N GLY A 230 -3.04 -10.49 4.12
CA GLY A 230 -3.47 -11.68 4.85
C GLY A 230 -4.84 -12.20 4.48
N LYS A 231 -5.46 -11.74 3.38
CA LYS A 231 -6.73 -12.28 2.88
C LYS A 231 -6.58 -13.68 2.29
N PHE A 232 -5.54 -13.89 1.48
CA PHE A 232 -5.29 -15.16 0.79
C PHE A 232 -3.93 -15.75 1.14
N THR A 233 -3.82 -17.08 1.10
CA THR A 233 -2.54 -17.82 1.14
C THR A 233 -2.54 -18.93 0.11
N VAL A 234 -1.35 -19.43 -0.25
CA VAL A 234 -1.22 -20.62 -1.11
C VAL A 234 -0.77 -21.80 -0.26
N THR A 235 -1.34 -22.97 -0.51
CA THR A 235 -0.95 -24.21 0.19
C THR A 235 0.54 -24.48 0.01
N THR A 236 1.27 -24.71 1.10
CA THR A 236 2.70 -25.03 1.04
C THR A 236 2.93 -26.50 0.76
N ALA A 237 4.04 -26.81 0.10
CA ALA A 237 4.45 -28.17 -0.19
C ALA A 237 4.68 -29.02 1.07
N ASN A 238 4.34 -30.31 0.98
CA ASN A 238 4.67 -31.29 1.99
C ASN A 238 6.01 -31.93 1.64
N LYS A 239 7.03 -31.69 2.47
CA LYS A 239 8.41 -32.19 2.30
C LYS A 239 8.51 -33.68 1.92
N PHE A 240 7.58 -34.51 2.35
CA PHE A 240 7.61 -35.95 2.09
C PHE A 240 7.06 -36.34 0.72
N LYS A 241 6.09 -35.60 0.16
CA LYS A 241 5.36 -35.97 -1.07
C LYS A 241 5.65 -35.06 -2.27
N SER A 242 6.16 -33.86 -2.02
CA SER A 242 6.28 -32.82 -3.06
C SER A 242 7.38 -33.06 -4.09
N HIS A 243 8.15 -34.14 -3.98
CA HIS A 243 9.03 -34.66 -5.05
C HIS A 243 8.29 -35.54 -6.09
N ILE A 244 7.04 -35.89 -5.81
CA ILE A 244 6.16 -36.70 -6.67
C ILE A 244 4.95 -35.88 -7.13
N ASN A 245 4.29 -35.17 -6.20
CA ASN A 245 3.14 -34.36 -6.57
C ASN A 245 2.99 -33.16 -5.62
N TYR A 246 2.68 -32.01 -6.21
CA TYR A 246 2.30 -30.80 -5.50
C TYR A 246 1.29 -30.03 -6.35
N ILE A 247 0.09 -29.83 -5.80
CA ILE A 247 -0.99 -29.07 -6.41
C ILE A 247 -1.24 -27.87 -5.49
N PRO A 248 -0.85 -26.66 -5.90
CA PRO A 248 -1.10 -25.46 -5.11
C PRO A 248 -2.58 -25.08 -5.16
N GLU A 249 -3.13 -24.73 -4.01
CA GLU A 249 -4.51 -24.23 -3.86
C GLU A 249 -4.47 -22.86 -3.18
N LEU A 250 -5.33 -21.95 -3.64
CA LEU A 250 -5.51 -20.65 -3.03
C LEU A 250 -6.54 -20.76 -1.89
N LEU A 251 -6.16 -20.35 -0.69
CA LEU A 251 -6.98 -20.44 0.52
C LEU A 251 -7.42 -19.06 1.00
N LEU A 252 -8.67 -18.95 1.45
CA LEU A 252 -9.18 -17.79 2.16
C LEU A 252 -8.87 -17.90 3.65
N ASN A 253 -8.05 -17.00 4.20
CA ASN A 253 -7.58 -17.13 5.59
C ASN A 253 -8.70 -17.00 6.65
N LYS A 254 -9.85 -16.41 6.29
CA LYS A 254 -10.97 -16.21 7.22
C LYS A 254 -11.59 -17.53 7.69
N ASN A 255 -11.72 -18.51 6.79
CA ASN A 255 -12.43 -19.77 7.03
C ASN A 255 -11.68 -21.01 6.51
N GLY A 256 -10.56 -20.83 5.81
CA GLY A 256 -9.76 -21.92 5.22
C GLY A 256 -10.36 -22.51 3.94
N GLU A 257 -11.36 -21.87 3.33
CA GLU A 257 -11.97 -22.36 2.08
C GLU A 257 -11.04 -22.18 0.89
N THR A 258 -11.07 -23.13 -0.03
CA THR A 258 -10.37 -23.05 -1.32
C THR A 258 -11.12 -22.12 -2.26
N ILE A 259 -10.38 -21.25 -2.95
CA ILE A 259 -10.91 -20.29 -3.92
C ILE A 259 -10.30 -20.58 -5.28
N ASP A 260 -11.16 -20.80 -6.26
CA ASP A 260 -10.73 -20.86 -7.65
C ASP A 260 -10.32 -19.48 -8.16
N TYR A 261 -9.30 -19.44 -9.03
CA TYR A 261 -8.83 -18.21 -9.69
C TYR A 261 -9.97 -17.42 -10.34
N GLU A 262 -10.98 -18.10 -10.88
CA GLU A 262 -12.12 -17.45 -11.53
C GLU A 262 -12.99 -16.59 -10.60
N ASN A 263 -12.99 -16.92 -9.31
CA ASN A 263 -13.76 -16.20 -8.30
C ASN A 263 -13.03 -14.95 -7.77
N LEU A 264 -11.80 -14.68 -8.23
CA LEU A 264 -11.09 -13.44 -7.95
C LEU A 264 -11.70 -12.29 -8.76
N SER A 265 -11.73 -11.09 -8.19
CA SER A 265 -12.07 -9.88 -8.97
C SER A 265 -11.03 -9.61 -10.05
N SER A 266 -11.39 -8.81 -11.07
CA SER A 266 -10.49 -8.52 -12.20
C SER A 266 -9.15 -7.95 -11.77
N GLY A 267 -9.10 -7.03 -10.81
CA GLY A 267 -7.84 -6.51 -10.31
C GLY A 267 -7.09 -7.48 -9.38
N GLU A 268 -7.78 -8.34 -8.63
CA GLU A 268 -7.11 -9.41 -7.86
C GLU A 268 -6.45 -10.42 -8.80
N LYS A 269 -7.08 -10.73 -9.94
CA LYS A 269 -6.49 -11.54 -11.01
C LYS A 269 -5.21 -10.92 -11.54
N VAL A 270 -5.22 -9.61 -11.85
CA VAL A 270 -4.04 -8.87 -12.33
C VAL A 270 -2.91 -8.89 -11.30
N ILE A 271 -3.20 -8.59 -10.04
CA ILE A 271 -2.21 -8.59 -8.94
C ILE A 271 -1.63 -9.99 -8.71
N PHE A 272 -2.48 -11.02 -8.70
CA PHE A 272 -2.05 -12.41 -8.53
C PHE A 272 -1.13 -12.86 -9.67
N TRP A 273 -1.54 -12.57 -10.92
CA TRP A 273 -0.75 -12.87 -12.11
C TRP A 273 0.60 -12.14 -12.10
N LEU A 274 0.64 -10.89 -11.66
CA LEU A 274 1.88 -10.12 -11.55
C LEU A 274 2.83 -10.75 -10.53
N ALA A 275 2.31 -11.18 -9.37
CA ALA A 275 3.07 -11.89 -8.35
C ALA A 275 3.69 -13.16 -8.92
N GLU A 276 2.87 -13.96 -9.60
CA GLU A 276 3.25 -15.23 -10.19
C GLU A 276 4.30 -15.07 -11.27
N LYS A 277 4.10 -14.20 -12.27
CA LYS A 277 5.07 -14.00 -13.35
C LYS A 277 6.38 -13.42 -12.84
N THR A 278 6.33 -12.49 -11.90
CA THR A 278 7.53 -11.92 -11.27
C THR A 278 8.29 -12.97 -10.47
N PHE A 279 7.59 -13.75 -9.65
CA PHE A 279 8.16 -14.86 -8.89
C PHE A 279 8.81 -15.89 -9.82
N TYR A 280 8.10 -16.28 -10.87
CA TYR A 280 8.58 -17.22 -11.86
C TYR A 280 9.88 -16.73 -12.52
N ILE A 281 9.85 -15.55 -13.12
CA ILE A 281 11.01 -14.94 -13.79
C ILE A 281 12.23 -14.91 -12.87
N ASN A 282 12.01 -14.59 -11.59
CA ASN A 282 13.09 -14.55 -10.61
C ASN A 282 13.63 -15.96 -10.28
N TYR A 283 12.75 -16.94 -10.10
CA TYR A 283 13.13 -18.28 -9.66
C TYR A 283 13.78 -19.13 -10.75
N ILE A 284 13.39 -18.94 -12.01
CA ILE A 284 13.97 -19.65 -13.16
C ILE A 284 15.43 -19.32 -13.37
N LYS A 285 15.77 -18.02 -13.29
CA LYS A 285 17.08 -17.52 -13.68
C LYS A 285 18.10 -18.24 -12.81
N THR A 286 18.93 -19.08 -13.43
CA THR A 286 20.12 -19.61 -12.79
C THR A 286 20.94 -18.39 -12.40
N LYS A 287 21.16 -18.22 -11.08
CA LYS A 287 22.02 -17.16 -10.55
C LYS A 287 23.46 -17.48 -10.94
N ASN A 288 23.78 -17.37 -12.22
CA ASN A 288 25.15 -17.40 -12.66
C ASN A 288 25.82 -16.11 -12.15
N ILE A 289 26.50 -16.26 -11.02
CA ILE A 289 27.74 -15.58 -10.61
C ILE A 289 27.63 -14.09 -10.27
N TYR A 290 26.54 -13.37 -10.58
CA TYR A 290 26.43 -11.95 -10.22
C TYR A 290 25.12 -11.60 -9.50
N LYS A 291 25.26 -10.94 -8.34
CA LYS A 291 24.20 -10.36 -7.49
C LYS A 291 23.42 -9.20 -8.17
N GLY A 292 23.02 -9.37 -9.42
CA GLY A 292 22.34 -8.32 -10.19
C GLY A 292 20.83 -8.35 -10.01
N ASN A 293 20.24 -7.18 -9.81
CA ASN A 293 18.79 -7.00 -9.79
C ASN A 293 18.19 -7.42 -11.13
N SER A 294 17.16 -8.25 -11.11
CA SER A 294 16.39 -8.53 -12.34
C SER A 294 15.51 -7.33 -12.65
N ILE A 295 15.58 -6.83 -13.89
CA ILE A 295 14.72 -5.74 -14.37
C ILE A 295 13.48 -6.35 -15.03
N ILE A 296 12.31 -5.91 -14.58
CA ILE A 296 11.01 -6.30 -15.12
C ILE A 296 10.42 -5.11 -15.88
N LEU A 297 10.17 -5.32 -17.17
CA LEU A 297 9.52 -4.36 -18.05
C LEU A 297 8.03 -4.68 -18.13
N MET A 298 7.16 -3.70 -17.94
CA MET A 298 5.71 -3.88 -18.07
C MET A 298 5.11 -2.80 -18.97
N ASP A 299 4.33 -3.23 -19.95
CA ASP A 299 3.59 -2.33 -20.83
C ASP A 299 2.18 -2.13 -20.29
N GLU A 300 1.84 -0.91 -19.90
CA GLU A 300 0.53 -0.47 -19.37
C GLU A 300 -0.11 -1.44 -18.36
N PRO A 301 0.61 -1.78 -17.26
CA PRO A 301 0.15 -2.79 -16.32
C PRO A 301 -1.12 -2.40 -15.55
N ASP A 302 -1.49 -1.12 -15.62
CA ASP A 302 -2.61 -0.52 -14.92
C ASP A 302 -3.87 -0.34 -15.78
N SER A 303 -3.81 -0.70 -17.07
CA SER A 303 -4.91 -0.54 -18.04
C SER A 303 -6.27 -1.11 -17.60
N HIS A 304 -6.26 -2.18 -16.81
CA HIS A 304 -7.45 -2.87 -16.32
C HIS A 304 -7.69 -2.68 -14.81
N LEU A 305 -6.88 -1.84 -14.15
CA LEU A 305 -6.98 -1.62 -12.71
C LEU A 305 -7.95 -0.47 -12.41
N HIS A 306 -8.91 -0.74 -11.54
CA HIS A 306 -9.73 0.32 -10.95
C HIS A 306 -8.83 1.26 -10.12
N PRO A 307 -9.08 2.59 -10.09
CA PRO A 307 -8.27 3.56 -9.33
C PRO A 307 -7.91 3.16 -7.89
N GLN A 308 -8.85 2.51 -7.17
CA GLN A 308 -8.60 2.04 -5.81
C GLN A 308 -7.52 0.95 -5.72
N MET A 309 -7.36 0.15 -6.78
CA MET A 309 -6.41 -0.97 -6.85
C MET A 309 -5.02 -0.55 -7.35
N VAL A 310 -4.87 0.68 -7.83
CA VAL A 310 -3.57 1.25 -8.22
C VAL A 310 -2.65 1.38 -7.01
N GLN A 311 -3.19 1.71 -5.84
CA GLN A 311 -2.40 1.70 -4.59
C GLN A 311 -1.94 0.28 -4.25
N ASP A 312 -2.85 -0.69 -4.30
CA ASP A 312 -2.53 -2.11 -4.05
C ASP A 312 -1.50 -2.64 -5.08
N PHE A 313 -1.53 -2.15 -6.32
CA PHE A 313 -0.51 -2.44 -7.34
C PHE A 313 0.87 -1.90 -6.95
N TYR A 314 0.98 -0.65 -6.48
CA TYR A 314 2.26 -0.13 -6.01
C TYR A 314 2.78 -0.85 -4.77
N ASP A 315 1.89 -1.15 -3.80
CA ASP A 315 2.23 -1.97 -2.63
C ASP A 315 2.77 -3.34 -3.07
N CYS A 316 2.14 -3.96 -4.07
CA CYS A 316 2.59 -5.21 -4.67
C CYS A 316 4.00 -5.09 -5.26
N LEU A 317 4.27 -4.06 -6.09
CA LEU A 317 5.61 -3.86 -6.65
C LEU A 317 6.67 -3.69 -5.57
N GLN A 318 6.35 -3.01 -4.47
CA GLN A 318 7.24 -2.87 -3.33
C GLN A 318 7.53 -4.24 -2.67
N VAL A 319 6.51 -5.04 -2.38
CA VAL A 319 6.66 -6.38 -1.79
C VAL A 319 7.51 -7.28 -2.69
N LEU A 320 7.27 -7.26 -4.00
CA LEU A 320 8.04 -8.05 -4.96
C LEU A 320 9.51 -7.58 -5.01
N HIS A 321 9.77 -6.28 -4.98
CA HIS A 321 11.13 -5.75 -4.87
C HIS A 321 11.83 -6.26 -3.62
N GLU A 322 11.19 -6.15 -2.45
CA GLU A 322 11.79 -6.54 -1.16
C GLU A 322 12.08 -8.04 -1.07
N LYS A 323 11.20 -8.90 -1.60
CA LYS A 323 11.35 -10.36 -1.52
C LYS A 323 12.24 -10.96 -2.60
N LEU A 324 12.20 -10.39 -3.81
CA LEU A 324 12.84 -10.99 -4.99
C LEU A 324 14.00 -10.16 -5.53
N ASN A 325 14.26 -8.98 -4.95
CA ASN A 325 15.29 -8.03 -5.39
C ASN A 325 15.17 -7.69 -6.89
N VAL A 326 13.94 -7.41 -7.32
CA VAL A 326 13.59 -7.03 -8.70
C VAL A 326 13.38 -5.52 -8.81
N VAL A 327 13.64 -4.96 -9.99
CA VAL A 327 13.45 -3.53 -10.30
C VAL A 327 12.46 -3.43 -11.45
N PHE A 328 11.52 -2.50 -11.37
CA PHE A 328 10.44 -2.38 -12.33
C PHE A 328 10.59 -1.12 -13.19
N ILE A 329 10.43 -1.28 -14.50
CA ILE A 329 10.29 -0.17 -15.45
C ILE A 329 8.98 -0.40 -16.18
N PHE A 330 8.06 0.55 -16.09
CA PHE A 330 6.78 0.43 -16.77
C PHE A 330 6.32 1.76 -17.30
N ASN A 331 5.45 1.72 -18.30
CA ASN A 331 4.78 2.89 -18.82
C ASN A 331 3.31 2.92 -18.43
N THR A 332 2.70 4.11 -18.48
CA THR A 332 1.26 4.27 -18.25
C THR A 332 0.70 5.41 -19.11
N HIS A 333 -0.59 5.30 -19.42
CA HIS A 333 -1.42 6.36 -19.97
C HIS A 333 -2.40 6.95 -18.93
N SER A 334 -2.43 6.40 -17.71
CA SER A 334 -3.39 6.77 -16.67
C SER A 334 -2.89 7.94 -15.82
N PRO A 335 -3.60 9.08 -15.81
CA PRO A 335 -3.29 10.18 -14.88
C PRO A 335 -3.40 9.75 -13.42
N THR A 336 -4.33 8.84 -13.13
CA THR A 336 -4.55 8.30 -11.78
C THR A 336 -3.35 7.52 -11.28
N THR A 337 -2.70 6.73 -12.14
CA THR A 337 -1.50 5.97 -11.81
C THR A 337 -0.33 6.88 -11.46
N VAL A 338 -0.12 7.93 -12.24
CA VAL A 338 0.86 8.98 -11.93
C VAL A 338 0.54 9.68 -10.61
N ALA A 339 -0.73 10.04 -10.37
CA ALA A 339 -1.15 10.75 -9.16
C ALA A 339 -0.96 9.93 -7.89
N LEU A 340 -1.21 8.62 -7.96
CA LEU A 340 -1.09 7.69 -6.83
C LEU A 340 0.32 7.10 -6.67
N SER A 341 1.25 7.44 -7.56
CA SER A 341 2.60 6.90 -7.51
C SER A 341 3.32 7.28 -6.20
N PRO A 342 3.88 6.33 -5.43
CA PRO A 342 4.58 6.65 -4.19
C PRO A 342 5.98 7.25 -4.42
N ILE A 343 6.47 7.21 -5.66
CA ILE A 343 7.84 7.61 -6.04
C ILE A 343 7.84 8.80 -7.00
N ASP A 344 8.96 9.51 -7.05
CA ASP A 344 9.16 10.66 -7.93
C ASP A 344 9.98 10.33 -9.20
N ASN A 345 10.25 9.05 -9.48
CA ASN A 345 10.96 8.61 -10.69
C ASN A 345 10.03 8.52 -11.89
N ILE A 346 9.46 9.67 -12.26
CA ILE A 346 8.52 9.81 -13.37
C ILE A 346 9.27 10.49 -14.51
N PHE A 347 9.30 9.83 -15.67
CA PHE A 347 10.04 10.27 -16.83
C PHE A 347 9.11 10.42 -18.02
N ASN A 348 9.13 11.58 -18.65
CA ASN A 348 8.36 11.83 -19.85
C ASN A 348 9.20 11.65 -21.11
N ILE A 349 8.68 10.88 -22.06
CA ILE A 349 9.24 10.72 -23.40
C ILE A 349 8.59 11.68 -24.38
N THR A 350 9.42 12.53 -24.99
CA THR A 350 9.00 13.50 -26.01
C THR A 350 9.75 13.23 -27.32
N PRO A 351 9.07 12.94 -28.43
CA PRO A 351 9.71 12.85 -29.73
C PRO A 351 10.20 14.24 -30.15
N ALA A 352 11.41 14.35 -30.72
CA ALA A 352 11.87 15.61 -31.27
C ALA A 352 11.14 15.91 -32.60
N GLU A 353 10.67 17.15 -32.78
CA GLU A 353 9.93 17.55 -34.00
C GLU A 353 10.83 17.59 -35.26
N THR A 354 12.14 17.71 -35.10
CA THR A 354 13.11 17.97 -36.18
C THR A 354 14.21 16.92 -36.30
N SER A 355 14.21 15.88 -35.47
CA SER A 355 15.22 14.82 -35.49
C SER A 355 14.60 13.46 -35.16
N ASN A 356 15.25 12.36 -35.58
CA ASN A 356 14.80 10.99 -35.24
C ASN A 356 15.02 10.62 -33.77
N TYR A 357 15.52 11.55 -32.95
CA TYR A 357 15.80 11.31 -31.54
C TYR A 357 14.59 11.62 -30.65
N SER A 358 14.40 10.81 -29.63
CA SER A 358 13.47 11.04 -28.53
C SER A 358 14.23 11.52 -27.30
N SER A 359 13.68 12.51 -26.61
CA SER A 359 14.21 13.00 -25.34
C SER A 359 13.41 12.44 -24.18
N ILE A 360 14.11 12.00 -23.13
CA ILE A 360 13.50 11.54 -21.89
C ILE A 360 13.95 12.46 -20.77
N LYS A 361 13.00 13.05 -20.05
CA LYS A 361 13.28 13.96 -18.93
C LYS A 361 12.50 13.56 -17.70
N LYS A 362 13.14 13.66 -16.55
CA LYS A 362 12.45 13.54 -15.25
C LYS A 362 11.52 14.73 -15.09
N ILE A 363 10.28 14.47 -14.71
CA ILE A 363 9.26 15.49 -14.49
C ILE A 363 8.57 15.26 -13.14
N ASN A 364 7.91 16.30 -12.61
CA ASN A 364 7.08 16.16 -11.42
C ASN A 364 5.71 15.56 -11.76
N LYS A 365 4.95 15.17 -10.72
CA LYS A 365 3.62 14.56 -10.86
C LYS A 365 2.63 15.47 -11.57
N ASP A 366 2.60 16.76 -11.24
CA ASP A 366 1.63 17.71 -11.79
C ASP A 366 1.83 17.91 -13.30
N GLU A 367 3.09 18.02 -13.75
CA GLU A 367 3.46 18.08 -15.16
C GLU A 367 3.07 16.80 -15.90
N ALA A 368 3.33 15.64 -15.29
CA ALA A 368 3.00 14.34 -15.88
C ALA A 368 1.48 14.15 -16.04
N ILE A 369 0.71 14.51 -15.02
CA ILE A 369 -0.76 14.49 -15.05
C ILE A 369 -1.26 15.47 -16.11
N SER A 370 -0.76 16.70 -16.13
CA SER A 370 -1.17 17.73 -17.09
C SER A 370 -0.95 17.28 -18.54
N GLN A 371 0.16 16.59 -18.83
CA GLN A 371 0.44 16.06 -20.15
C GLN A 371 -0.45 14.90 -20.56
N LEU A 372 -0.80 14.00 -19.63
CA LEU A 372 -1.73 12.90 -19.90
C LEU A 372 -3.17 13.39 -20.09
N LEU A 373 -3.50 14.55 -19.53
CA LEU A 373 -4.79 15.22 -19.69
C LEU A 373 -4.81 16.17 -20.91
N ASP A 374 -3.70 16.32 -21.64
CA ASP A 374 -3.62 17.10 -22.88
C ASP A 374 -4.52 16.46 -23.95
N GLY A 375 -5.60 17.15 -24.31
CA GLY A 375 -6.67 16.63 -25.17
C GLY A 375 -7.97 16.28 -24.45
N VAL A 376 -8.02 16.31 -23.12
CA VAL A 376 -9.28 16.28 -22.36
C VAL A 376 -9.90 17.68 -22.43
N SER A 377 -11.03 17.79 -23.14
CA SER A 377 -11.67 19.08 -23.46
C SER A 377 -12.16 19.85 -22.24
N GLN A 378 -12.48 19.17 -21.13
CA GLN A 378 -12.91 19.82 -19.89
C GLN A 378 -12.70 18.92 -18.67
N ILE A 379 -11.96 19.43 -17.68
CA ILE A 379 -11.93 18.90 -16.31
C ILE A 379 -12.41 20.04 -15.42
N SER A 380 -13.70 20.02 -15.06
CA SER A 380 -14.30 21.05 -14.23
C SER A 380 -14.22 20.65 -12.77
N VAL A 381 -13.15 21.06 -12.08
CA VAL A 381 -13.16 21.13 -10.62
C VAL A 381 -13.74 22.50 -10.25
N ASN A 382 -14.95 22.57 -9.71
CA ASN A 382 -15.50 23.85 -9.26
C ASN A 382 -14.65 24.33 -8.05
N PRO A 383 -13.86 25.41 -8.17
CA PRO A 383 -13.03 25.88 -7.06
C PRO A 383 -13.86 26.33 -5.86
N GLU A 384 -15.14 26.67 -6.08
CA GLU A 384 -16.06 26.97 -4.98
C GLU A 384 -16.32 25.74 -4.11
N ASN A 385 -16.20 24.52 -4.62
CA ASN A 385 -16.45 23.30 -3.85
C ASN A 385 -15.38 23.02 -2.77
N ASN A 386 -14.39 23.89 -2.56
CA ASN A 386 -13.51 23.83 -1.40
C ASN A 386 -13.74 25.04 -0.49
N ARG A 387 -14.32 24.82 0.70
CA ARG A 387 -14.57 25.86 1.70
C ARG A 387 -13.42 25.94 2.69
N GLN A 388 -12.93 27.14 2.96
CA GLN A 388 -11.91 27.40 3.97
C GLN A 388 -12.60 27.75 5.28
N VAL A 389 -12.54 26.85 6.27
CA VAL A 389 -13.21 26.98 7.55
C VAL A 389 -12.20 27.43 8.61
N TYR A 390 -12.33 28.65 9.08
CA TYR A 390 -11.51 29.18 10.17
C TYR A 390 -12.03 28.70 11.52
N VAL A 391 -11.16 28.14 12.34
CA VAL A 391 -11.46 27.64 13.69
C VAL A 391 -10.59 28.34 14.73
N GLU A 392 -11.01 28.28 15.99
CA GLU A 392 -10.44 29.07 17.07
C GLU A 392 -8.98 28.75 17.36
N ASN A 393 -8.59 27.49 17.25
CA ASN A 393 -7.23 27.06 17.56
C ASN A 393 -6.75 25.98 16.55
N ILE A 394 -5.44 25.68 16.58
CA ILE A 394 -4.85 24.66 15.71
C ILE A 394 -5.30 23.24 16.08
N ASN A 395 -5.66 23.02 17.34
CA ASN A 395 -6.11 21.73 17.85
C ASN A 395 -7.45 21.32 17.25
N ASP A 396 -8.40 22.23 17.24
CA ASP A 396 -9.73 22.12 16.66
C ASP A 396 -9.63 21.84 15.17
N SER A 397 -8.70 22.48 14.45
CA SER A 397 -8.53 22.22 13.01
C SER A 397 -8.20 20.77 12.75
N PHE A 398 -7.29 20.17 13.53
CA PHE A 398 -6.94 18.76 13.38
C PHE A 398 -8.09 17.82 13.75
N ILE A 399 -8.86 18.15 14.81
CA ILE A 399 -9.98 17.31 15.24
C ILE A 399 -11.11 17.37 14.19
N TYR A 400 -11.52 18.57 13.78
CA TYR A 400 -12.58 18.74 12.80
C TYR A 400 -12.22 18.15 11.44
N GLU A 401 -10.96 18.26 10.99
CA GLU A 401 -10.51 17.62 9.74
C GLU A 401 -10.65 16.10 9.79
N LYS A 402 -10.26 15.47 10.91
CA LYS A 402 -10.42 14.02 11.08
C LYS A 402 -11.87 13.60 11.19
N LEU A 403 -12.70 14.33 11.94
CA LEU A 403 -14.13 14.08 12.03
C LEU A 403 -14.80 14.22 10.65
N PHE A 404 -14.54 15.30 9.91
CA PHE A 404 -15.14 15.55 8.60
C PHE A 404 -14.77 14.45 7.60
N THR A 405 -13.52 13.99 7.58
CA THR A 405 -13.07 12.90 6.70
C THR A 405 -13.88 11.62 6.92
N GLN A 406 -14.25 11.32 8.18
CA GLN A 406 -15.06 10.16 8.52
C GLN A 406 -16.56 10.37 8.22
N VAL A 407 -17.06 11.59 8.36
CA VAL A 407 -18.49 11.88 8.21
C VAL A 407 -18.88 12.10 6.75
N ARG A 408 -18.02 12.72 5.93
CA ARG A 408 -18.31 13.21 4.55
C ARG A 408 -19.04 12.23 3.65
N ASN A 409 -18.61 10.96 3.62
CA ASN A 409 -19.17 9.95 2.72
C ASN A 409 -20.27 9.09 3.36
N ARG A 410 -20.59 9.34 4.63
CA ARG A 410 -21.52 8.53 5.45
C ARG A 410 -22.77 9.29 5.88
N SER A 411 -22.66 10.62 5.96
CA SER A 411 -23.76 11.52 6.28
C SER A 411 -24.79 11.59 5.15
N LYS A 412 -26.06 11.73 5.50
CA LYS A 412 -27.17 11.98 4.55
C LYS A 412 -27.39 13.47 4.27
N ILE A 413 -26.84 14.36 5.09
CA ILE A 413 -27.08 15.81 5.02
C ILE A 413 -25.88 16.60 4.51
N ILE A 414 -24.69 16.00 4.49
CA ILE A 414 -23.46 16.59 3.94
C ILE A 414 -23.34 16.23 2.46
N ASN A 415 -23.05 17.22 1.64
CA ASN A 415 -22.77 17.03 0.21
C ASN A 415 -21.31 16.59 0.03
N PRO A 416 -21.05 15.35 -0.45
CA PRO A 416 -19.68 14.86 -0.62
C PRO A 416 -18.90 15.61 -1.70
N ALA A 417 -19.55 16.37 -2.59
CA ALA A 417 -18.87 17.17 -3.60
C ALA A 417 -18.18 18.43 -3.03
N ILE A 418 -18.59 18.90 -1.84
CA ILE A 418 -18.03 20.09 -1.20
C ILE A 418 -17.07 19.67 -0.09
N ASN A 419 -15.79 19.98 -0.26
CA ASN A 419 -14.74 19.77 0.73
C ASN A 419 -14.70 20.92 1.74
N LEU A 420 -14.45 20.61 3.02
CA LEU A 420 -14.16 21.57 4.07
C LEU A 420 -12.68 21.44 4.48
N SER A 421 -11.93 22.53 4.39
CA SER A 421 -10.54 22.63 4.84
C SER A 421 -10.47 23.50 6.08
N PHE A 422 -10.07 22.92 7.21
CA PHE A 422 -10.05 23.61 8.50
C PHE A 422 -8.71 24.29 8.74
N ILE A 423 -8.74 25.57 9.08
CA ILE A 423 -7.56 26.44 9.24
C ILE A 423 -7.69 27.16 10.58
N SER A 424 -6.64 27.19 11.39
CA SER A 424 -6.65 28.00 12.61
C SER A 424 -6.65 29.50 12.28
N ALA A 425 -7.48 30.27 12.98
CA ALA A 425 -7.52 31.73 12.88
C ALA A 425 -6.31 32.41 13.54
N GLY A 426 -5.10 32.11 13.08
CA GLY A 426 -3.85 32.81 13.42
C GLY A 426 -3.39 32.67 14.88
N GLN A 427 -2.09 32.88 15.11
CA GLN A 427 -1.55 33.07 16.46
C GLN A 427 -1.69 34.54 16.87
N LYS A 428 -1.83 34.78 18.17
CA LYS A 428 -1.73 36.12 18.76
C LYS A 428 -0.41 36.76 18.30
N LEU A 429 -0.47 38.01 17.83
CA LEU A 429 0.71 38.75 17.37
C LEU A 429 1.72 38.85 18.51
N ALA A 430 3.01 38.70 18.22
CA ALA A 430 4.04 38.71 19.27
C ALA A 430 3.99 40.03 20.06
N ASP A 431 3.92 39.93 21.39
CA ASP A 431 3.81 41.10 22.28
C ASP A 431 4.92 42.13 22.01
N ALA A 432 6.13 41.67 21.64
CA ALA A 432 7.26 42.53 21.30
C ALA A 432 7.03 43.36 20.01
N GLU A 433 6.36 42.79 19.01
CA GLU A 433 6.08 43.44 17.73
C GLU A 433 4.94 44.45 17.87
N LEU A 434 3.86 44.07 18.57
CA LEU A 434 2.80 44.99 18.97
C LEU A 434 3.34 46.14 19.83
N ALA A 435 4.18 45.83 20.84
CA ALA A 435 4.79 46.85 21.68
C ALA A 435 5.64 47.83 20.87
N LYS A 436 6.38 47.37 19.87
CA LYS A 436 7.19 48.22 18.99
C LYS A 436 6.32 49.23 18.23
N HIS A 437 5.22 48.78 17.63
CA HIS A 437 4.32 49.64 16.85
C HIS A 437 3.40 50.53 17.70
N ILE A 438 2.95 50.04 18.86
CA ILE A 438 2.10 50.83 19.75
C ILE A 438 2.93 51.89 20.49
N ASN A 439 4.14 51.56 20.96
CA ASN A 439 5.01 52.53 21.63
C ASN A 439 5.49 53.63 20.67
N SER A 440 5.63 53.35 19.36
CA SER A 440 6.04 54.37 18.39
C SER A 440 5.00 55.48 18.22
N VAL A 441 3.72 55.19 18.50
CA VAL A 441 2.60 56.14 18.40
C VAL A 441 2.20 56.70 19.77
N PHE A 442 2.06 55.86 20.79
CA PHE A 442 1.48 56.23 22.09
C PHE A 442 2.50 56.62 23.18
N LYS A 443 3.77 56.19 23.08
CA LYS A 443 4.88 56.49 24.03
C LYS A 443 4.58 56.30 25.53
N ASP A 444 3.59 55.48 25.89
CA ASP A 444 3.20 55.15 27.27
C ASP A 444 3.27 53.63 27.45
N GLN A 445 4.25 53.16 28.22
CA GLN A 445 4.51 51.73 28.41
C GLN A 445 3.37 51.02 29.13
N THR A 446 2.75 51.68 30.11
CA THR A 446 1.61 51.15 30.89
C THR A 446 0.36 50.97 30.03
N LYS A 447 0.03 51.97 29.20
CA LYS A 447 -1.12 51.85 28.27
C LYS A 447 -0.83 50.88 27.14
N THR A 448 0.41 50.78 26.68
CA THR A 448 0.82 49.82 25.64
C THR A 448 0.64 48.38 26.11
N GLN A 449 1.08 48.05 27.33
CA GLN A 449 0.85 46.73 27.91
C GLN A 449 -0.65 46.43 28.09
N LEU A 450 -1.44 47.43 28.49
CA LEU A 450 -2.89 47.28 28.62
C LEU A 450 -3.59 47.07 27.27
N LEU A 451 -3.09 47.70 26.20
CA LEU A 451 -3.61 47.55 24.85
C LEU A 451 -3.24 46.20 24.25
N ILE A 452 -1.98 45.74 24.42
CA ILE A 452 -1.54 44.40 24.03
C ILE A 452 -2.38 43.36 24.76
N LYS A 453 -2.60 43.53 26.07
CA LYS A 453 -3.47 42.65 26.85
C LYS A 453 -4.94 42.68 26.40
N LYS A 454 -5.42 43.75 25.76
CA LYS A 454 -6.74 43.77 25.11
C LYS A 454 -6.71 43.03 23.76
N ILE A 455 -5.80 43.41 22.86
CA ILE A 455 -5.67 42.84 21.51
C ILE A 455 -5.38 41.32 21.54
N ASN A 456 -4.45 40.90 22.39
CA ASN A 456 -4.09 39.49 22.59
C ASN A 456 -4.89 38.83 23.72
N GLY A 457 -5.70 39.58 24.47
CA GLY A 457 -6.61 39.03 25.49
C GLY A 457 -8.02 38.78 24.97
N ASP A 458 -8.35 39.28 23.78
CA ASP A 458 -9.60 38.98 23.10
C ASP A 458 -9.72 37.47 22.80
N SER A 459 -10.94 36.96 22.87
CA SER A 459 -11.26 35.53 22.75
C SER A 459 -10.95 35.01 21.34
N ASN A 460 -10.44 33.77 21.23
CA ASN A 460 -10.06 33.15 19.95
C ASN A 460 -11.21 33.17 18.91
N CYS A 461 -12.46 33.09 19.35
CA CYS A 461 -13.64 33.27 18.49
C CYS A 461 -13.72 34.63 17.77
N GLN A 462 -13.22 35.73 18.36
CA GLN A 462 -13.21 37.03 17.69
C GLN A 462 -12.20 37.07 16.54
N GLN A 463 -11.11 36.31 16.64
CA GLN A 463 -10.13 36.18 15.55
C GLN A 463 -10.74 35.45 14.35
N VAL A 464 -11.53 34.39 14.60
CA VAL A 464 -12.29 33.69 13.56
C VAL A 464 -13.27 34.64 12.87
N ILE A 465 -14.07 35.38 13.64
CA ILE A 465 -15.05 36.33 13.11
C ILE A 465 -14.36 37.41 12.27
N GLY A 466 -13.30 38.04 12.79
CA GLY A 466 -12.55 39.07 12.10
C GLY A 466 -11.90 38.58 10.80
N MET A 467 -11.35 37.36 10.79
CA MET A 467 -10.74 36.78 9.59
C MET A 467 -11.78 36.51 8.50
N VAL A 468 -12.93 35.94 8.89
CA VAL A 468 -14.03 35.66 7.95
C VAL A 468 -14.58 36.95 7.37
N GLU A 469 -14.81 37.96 8.20
CA GLU A 469 -15.28 39.28 7.76
C GLU A 469 -14.28 39.94 6.81
N HIS A 470 -12.98 39.90 7.14
CA HIS A 470 -11.93 40.47 6.30
C HIS A 470 -11.86 39.80 4.93
N LEU A 471 -11.74 38.47 4.88
CA LEU A 471 -11.63 37.74 3.61
C LEU A 471 -12.90 37.85 2.76
N LYS A 472 -14.07 37.90 3.39
CA LYS A 472 -15.34 38.12 2.70
C LYS A 472 -15.41 39.52 2.10
N SER A 473 -14.99 40.54 2.85
CA SER A 473 -14.91 41.91 2.33
C SER A 473 -13.93 42.03 1.15
N GLY A 474 -12.90 41.19 1.12
CA GLY A 474 -11.98 41.02 0.00
C GLY A 474 -12.53 40.20 -1.19
N GLY A 475 -13.79 39.76 -1.14
CA GLY A 475 -14.47 39.05 -2.23
C GLY A 475 -14.40 37.52 -2.17
N ASN A 476 -13.82 36.93 -1.12
CA ASN A 476 -13.77 35.48 -0.97
C ASN A 476 -15.14 34.91 -0.57
N ARG A 477 -15.72 34.06 -1.42
CA ARG A 477 -17.05 33.44 -1.24
C ARG A 477 -17.01 32.09 -0.51
N THR A 478 -15.85 31.45 -0.43
CA THR A 478 -15.69 30.08 0.09
C THR A 478 -15.27 30.05 1.55
N VAL A 479 -14.96 31.19 2.14
CA VAL A 479 -14.55 31.30 3.54
C VAL A 479 -15.75 31.12 4.47
N ARG A 480 -15.53 30.38 5.57
CA ARG A 480 -16.47 30.11 6.65
C ARG A 480 -15.74 30.21 7.98
N GLY A 481 -16.48 30.39 9.07
CA GLY A 481 -15.96 30.30 10.43
C GLY A 481 -16.70 29.23 11.22
N LEU A 482 -16.00 28.55 12.12
CA LEU A 482 -16.60 27.65 13.09
C LEU A 482 -16.06 28.03 14.47
N ILE A 483 -16.98 28.39 15.37
CA ILE A 483 -16.66 28.84 16.73
C ILE A 483 -17.45 28.03 17.75
N ASP A 484 -16.93 27.93 18.96
CA ASP A 484 -17.65 27.33 20.08
C ASP A 484 -18.80 28.21 20.54
N TRP A 485 -19.80 27.60 21.20
CA TRP A 485 -20.97 28.32 21.65
C TRP A 485 -20.66 29.24 22.84
N ASP A 486 -19.82 28.78 23.76
CA ASP A 486 -19.48 29.43 25.04
C ASP A 486 -20.68 29.93 25.84
N ASN A 487 -21.89 29.42 25.55
CA ASN A 487 -23.16 29.89 26.11
C ASN A 487 -23.36 31.42 25.98
N THR A 488 -22.90 32.04 24.89
CA THR A 488 -23.05 33.48 24.65
C THR A 488 -23.80 33.80 23.36
N LYS A 489 -24.66 34.82 23.40
CA LYS A 489 -25.32 35.36 22.19
C LYS A 489 -24.39 36.37 21.52
N ARG A 490 -23.81 35.99 20.39
CA ARG A 490 -22.87 36.80 19.61
C ARG A 490 -23.51 37.35 18.34
N LYS A 491 -23.06 38.52 17.88
CA LYS A 491 -23.35 39.04 16.54
C LYS A 491 -22.15 38.74 15.65
N HIS A 492 -22.38 38.03 14.56
CA HIS A 492 -21.38 37.68 13.54
C HIS A 492 -22.08 37.53 12.19
N VAL A 493 -21.29 37.46 11.11
CA VAL A 493 -21.80 37.19 9.76
C VAL A 493 -22.36 35.75 9.65
N ASN A 494 -23.23 35.52 8.67
CA ASN A 494 -23.92 34.23 8.47
C ASN A 494 -22.96 33.07 8.15
N GLU A 495 -21.79 33.37 7.60
CA GLU A 495 -20.75 32.40 7.25
C GLU A 495 -19.97 31.88 8.47
N VAL A 496 -20.15 32.51 9.64
CA VAL A 496 -19.65 32.00 10.92
C VAL A 496 -20.75 31.15 11.55
N ILE A 497 -20.47 29.86 11.70
CA ILE A 497 -21.34 28.87 12.32
C ILE A 497 -20.89 28.65 13.75
N VAL A 498 -21.85 28.65 14.67
CA VAL A 498 -21.62 28.28 16.07
C VAL A 498 -21.80 26.78 16.21
N CYS A 499 -20.73 26.06 16.56
CA CYS A 499 -20.77 24.62 16.82
C CYS A 499 -21.66 24.34 18.04
N ALA A 500 -22.55 23.34 17.94
CA ALA A 500 -23.34 22.84 19.06
C ALA A 500 -24.13 23.88 19.85
N LYS A 501 -24.66 24.91 19.17
CA LYS A 501 -25.51 25.93 19.79
C LYS A 501 -26.69 25.31 20.56
N ASP A 502 -26.88 25.75 21.80
CA ASP A 502 -27.89 25.24 22.74
C ASP A 502 -27.73 23.74 23.11
N TYR A 503 -26.63 23.10 22.70
CA TYR A 503 -26.32 21.69 22.93
C TYR A 503 -25.10 21.51 23.84
N ALA A 504 -23.94 22.08 23.48
CA ALA A 504 -22.71 21.93 24.24
C ALA A 504 -21.93 23.26 24.29
N TYR A 505 -21.20 23.48 25.39
CA TYR A 505 -20.42 24.69 25.60
C TYR A 505 -19.23 24.81 24.64
N SER A 506 -18.46 23.73 24.50
CA SER A 506 -17.23 23.64 23.70
C SER A 506 -17.08 22.26 23.05
N ILE A 507 -16.10 22.11 22.16
CA ILE A 507 -15.79 20.82 21.53
C ILE A 507 -15.41 19.74 22.55
N GLU A 508 -14.75 20.10 23.66
CA GLU A 508 -14.38 19.17 24.74
C GLU A 508 -15.60 18.45 25.30
N ASN A 509 -16.72 19.15 25.46
CA ASN A 509 -17.97 18.58 25.98
C ASN A 509 -18.60 17.56 25.02
N ILE A 510 -18.28 17.63 23.73
CA ILE A 510 -18.80 16.72 22.72
C ILE A 510 -17.86 15.52 22.53
N VAL A 511 -16.55 15.78 22.52
CA VAL A 511 -15.53 14.75 22.28
C VAL A 511 -15.38 13.82 23.48
N TYR A 512 -15.38 14.36 24.71
CA TYR A 512 -15.41 13.55 25.93
C TYR A 512 -16.80 13.00 26.20
N ASP A 513 -17.43 12.41 25.18
CA ASP A 513 -18.70 11.72 25.28
C ASP A 513 -18.58 10.50 26.23
N PRO A 514 -19.57 10.21 27.09
CA PRO A 514 -19.53 9.07 28.00
C PRO A 514 -19.27 7.71 27.32
N ILE A 515 -19.83 7.44 26.14
CA ILE A 515 -19.58 6.19 25.43
C ILE A 515 -18.14 6.15 24.90
N SER A 516 -17.62 7.29 24.46
CA SER A 516 -16.19 7.42 24.08
C SER A 516 -15.26 7.19 25.28
N ILE A 517 -15.59 7.72 26.46
CA ILE A 517 -14.82 7.47 27.70
C ILE A 517 -14.84 5.97 28.06
N TYR A 518 -15.99 5.32 27.98
CA TYR A 518 -16.09 3.87 28.19
C TYR A 518 -15.22 3.09 27.20
N ALA A 519 -15.38 3.35 25.90
CA ALA A 519 -14.65 2.64 24.86
C ALA A 519 -13.15 2.81 24.98
N PHE A 520 -12.67 4.01 25.33
CA PHE A 520 -11.24 4.25 25.58
C PHE A 520 -10.70 3.31 26.66
N HIS A 521 -11.37 3.22 27.81
CA HIS A 521 -10.87 2.42 28.93
C HIS A 521 -11.01 0.91 28.68
N ALA A 522 -12.14 0.50 28.10
CA ALA A 522 -12.43 -0.91 27.88
C ALA A 522 -11.57 -1.50 26.75
N SER A 523 -11.39 -0.78 25.65
CA SER A 523 -10.55 -1.25 24.53
C SER A 523 -9.06 -1.33 24.87
N ASN A 524 -8.56 -0.45 25.75
CA ASN A 524 -7.16 -0.46 26.20
C ASN A 524 -6.94 -1.29 27.48
N ASN A 525 -7.95 -2.04 27.95
CA ASN A 525 -7.90 -2.83 29.18
C ASN A 525 -7.51 -2.03 30.44
N TYR A 526 -7.72 -0.71 30.46
CA TYR A 526 -7.49 0.11 31.66
C TYR A 526 -8.56 -0.11 32.72
N LYS A 527 -9.80 -0.36 32.30
CA LYS A 527 -10.92 -0.74 33.18
C LYS A 527 -11.78 -1.79 32.48
N LYS A 528 -12.14 -2.86 33.19
CA LYS A 528 -13.05 -3.90 32.70
C LYS A 528 -14.48 -3.34 32.53
N PRO A 529 -15.33 -3.90 31.65
CA PRO A 529 -16.73 -3.47 31.49
C PRO A 529 -17.53 -3.47 32.80
N SER A 530 -17.22 -4.41 33.71
CA SER A 530 -17.81 -4.51 35.05
C SER A 530 -17.64 -3.26 35.93
N TYR A 531 -16.69 -2.38 35.60
CA TYR A 531 -16.50 -1.07 36.25
C TYR A 531 -17.61 -0.06 35.89
N PHE A 532 -18.25 -0.22 34.74
CA PHE A 532 -19.23 0.71 34.19
C PHE A 532 -20.67 0.20 34.32
N PHE A 533 -20.89 -1.11 34.22
CA PHE A 533 -22.19 -1.74 34.42
C PHE A 533 -22.01 -3.17 34.92
N LYS A 534 -23.08 -3.81 35.42
CA LYS A 534 -23.01 -5.18 35.92
C LYS A 534 -22.96 -6.17 34.75
N CYS A 535 -21.89 -6.94 34.63
CA CYS A 535 -21.69 -7.99 33.62
C CYS A 535 -20.76 -9.09 34.15
N ASP A 536 -20.65 -10.18 33.41
CA ASP A 536 -19.72 -11.28 33.70
C ASP A 536 -18.25 -10.86 33.50
N GLU A 537 -17.31 -11.61 34.08
CA GLU A 537 -15.88 -11.24 34.05
C GLU A 537 -15.24 -11.34 32.66
N ASP A 538 -15.78 -12.20 31.80
CA ASP A 538 -15.37 -12.48 30.42
C ASP A 538 -16.17 -11.69 29.38
N TYR A 539 -17.06 -10.78 29.81
CA TYR A 539 -17.89 -9.96 28.93
C TYR A 539 -17.03 -9.13 27.97
N HIS A 540 -17.20 -9.33 26.67
CA HIS A 540 -16.44 -8.62 25.66
C HIS A 540 -17.00 -7.20 25.49
N TRP A 541 -16.13 -6.19 25.56
CA TRP A 541 -16.56 -4.78 25.71
C TRP A 541 -17.40 -4.23 24.55
N LYS A 542 -17.29 -4.82 23.34
CA LYS A 542 -18.08 -4.41 22.17
C LYS A 542 -19.52 -4.93 22.18
N ASP A 543 -19.82 -5.94 23.00
CA ASP A 543 -21.11 -6.61 22.95
C ASP A 543 -22.24 -5.69 23.42
N CYS A 544 -21.92 -4.71 24.28
CA CYS A 544 -22.87 -3.71 24.74
C CYS A 544 -23.22 -2.64 23.69
N LEU A 545 -22.47 -2.51 22.58
CA LEU A 545 -22.66 -1.43 21.61
C LEU A 545 -23.99 -1.49 20.85
N HIS A 546 -24.69 -2.62 20.92
CA HIS A 546 -26.01 -2.81 20.30
C HIS A 546 -27.16 -2.79 21.33
N ASP A 547 -26.86 -2.66 22.62
CA ASP A 547 -27.86 -2.65 23.70
C ASP A 547 -28.00 -1.23 24.27
N GLU A 548 -29.07 -0.54 23.85
CA GLU A 548 -29.41 0.80 24.29
C GLU A 548 -29.54 0.93 25.81
N LYS A 549 -30.03 -0.11 26.51
CA LYS A 549 -30.18 -0.07 27.97
C LYS A 549 -28.82 -0.08 28.66
N ILE A 550 -27.90 -0.92 28.19
CA ILE A 550 -26.54 -0.97 28.74
C ILE A 550 -25.79 0.33 28.43
N LEU A 551 -25.92 0.87 27.21
CA LEU A 551 -25.31 2.15 26.85
C LEU A 551 -25.85 3.30 27.72
N GLN A 552 -27.15 3.33 28.01
CA GLN A 552 -27.72 4.31 28.92
C GLN A 552 -27.17 4.16 30.35
N MET A 553 -26.98 2.94 30.85
CA MET A 553 -26.35 2.70 32.15
C MET A 553 -24.90 3.22 32.20
N ILE A 554 -24.15 3.05 31.11
CA ILE A 554 -22.79 3.60 30.97
C ILE A 554 -22.83 5.13 31.07
N VAL A 555 -23.73 5.78 30.32
CA VAL A 555 -23.92 7.24 30.38
C VAL A 555 -24.25 7.69 31.81
N ASP A 556 -25.15 7.00 32.50
CA ASP A 556 -25.55 7.35 33.87
C ASP A 556 -24.39 7.22 34.86
N ASN A 557 -23.62 6.13 34.81
CA ASN A 557 -22.51 5.88 35.74
C ASN A 557 -21.36 6.87 35.54
N ILE A 558 -20.99 7.15 34.28
CA ILE A 558 -19.96 8.14 33.97
C ILE A 558 -20.43 9.54 34.39
N THR A 559 -21.68 9.90 34.10
CA THR A 559 -22.26 11.17 34.53
C THR A 559 -22.25 11.30 36.06
N TYR A 560 -22.62 10.24 36.78
CA TYR A 560 -22.57 10.20 38.25
C TYR A 560 -21.16 10.46 38.79
N LYS A 561 -20.13 9.84 38.18
CA LYS A 561 -18.74 10.05 38.58
C LYS A 561 -18.24 11.47 38.32
N ILE A 562 -18.65 12.07 37.19
CA ILE A 562 -18.21 13.42 36.83
C ILE A 562 -18.95 14.50 37.63
N LEU A 563 -20.27 14.38 37.80
CA LEU A 563 -21.10 15.39 38.46
C LEU A 563 -21.30 15.14 39.97
N GLY A 564 -20.99 13.95 40.47
CA GLY A 564 -21.19 13.56 41.87
C GLY A 564 -22.65 13.31 42.27
N ARG A 565 -23.57 13.26 41.30
CA ARG A 565 -25.01 13.08 41.48
C ARG A 565 -25.63 12.29 40.32
N GLU A 566 -26.81 11.73 40.53
CA GLU A 566 -27.52 10.99 39.47
C GLU A 566 -27.79 11.85 38.22
N ASN A 567 -27.76 11.19 37.07
CA ASN A 567 -28.03 11.79 35.76
C ASN A 567 -29.50 12.24 35.69
N LYS A 568 -29.75 13.52 35.46
CA LYS A 568 -31.11 14.06 35.31
C LYS A 568 -31.78 13.66 33.99
N ARG A 569 -31.02 13.11 33.04
CA ARG A 569 -31.51 12.67 31.71
C ARG A 569 -32.28 13.77 30.95
N ASN A 570 -31.90 15.03 31.17
CA ASN A 570 -32.55 16.22 30.62
C ASN A 570 -31.82 16.80 29.39
N HIS A 571 -30.92 16.02 28.78
CA HIS A 571 -30.19 16.35 27.58
C HIS A 571 -30.15 15.14 26.65
N THR A 572 -30.54 15.29 25.38
CA THR A 572 -30.59 14.17 24.43
C THR A 572 -29.32 14.10 23.60
N ILE A 573 -28.62 12.96 23.65
CA ILE A 573 -27.42 12.67 22.86
C ILE A 573 -27.85 11.85 21.65
N LYS A 574 -27.71 12.40 20.43
CA LYS A 574 -28.04 11.71 19.18
C LYS A 574 -26.77 11.37 18.42
N TYR A 575 -26.65 10.14 17.99
CA TYR A 575 -25.52 9.64 17.22
C TYR A 575 -25.88 9.41 15.76
N MET A 576 -24.89 9.41 14.88
CA MET A 576 -25.05 9.14 13.45
C MET A 576 -25.64 7.75 13.16
N SER A 577 -25.49 6.78 14.06
CA SER A 577 -26.14 5.47 13.99
C SER A 577 -27.67 5.52 14.05
N GLY A 578 -28.24 6.65 14.47
CA GLY A 578 -29.65 6.79 14.84
C GLY A 578 -29.94 6.51 16.31
N LEU A 579 -28.95 6.03 17.08
CA LEU A 579 -29.06 5.83 18.53
C LEU A 579 -29.30 7.18 19.24
N SER A 580 -30.20 7.17 20.21
CA SER A 580 -30.48 8.32 21.08
C SER A 580 -30.36 7.91 22.55
N LEU A 581 -29.51 8.60 23.31
CA LEU A 581 -29.33 8.40 24.75
C LEU A 581 -29.67 9.69 25.51
N PHE A 582 -29.83 9.59 26.83
CA PHE A 582 -30.16 10.71 27.70
C PHE A 582 -29.02 11.03 28.66
N GLY A 583 -28.34 12.15 28.43
CA GLY A 583 -27.33 12.72 29.32
C GLY A 583 -27.88 13.81 30.23
N ASP A 584 -26.97 14.46 30.95
CA ASP A 584 -27.28 15.58 31.84
C ASP A 584 -26.86 16.90 31.21
N ARG A 585 -27.75 17.90 31.24
CA ARG A 585 -27.48 19.22 30.69
C ARG A 585 -26.27 19.89 31.32
N GLU A 586 -26.00 19.67 32.61
CA GLU A 586 -24.86 20.26 33.32
C GLU A 586 -23.51 19.66 32.86
N TYR A 587 -23.53 18.47 32.28
CA TYR A 587 -22.34 17.84 31.68
C TYR A 587 -21.90 18.56 30.40
N TYR A 588 -22.87 18.88 29.54
CA TYR A 588 -22.63 19.49 28.23
C TYR A 588 -22.60 21.02 28.27
N ILE A 589 -23.37 21.61 29.20
CA ILE A 589 -23.52 23.06 29.38
C ILE A 589 -23.31 23.35 30.88
N PRO A 590 -22.06 23.43 31.36
CA PRO A 590 -21.77 23.71 32.76
C PRO A 590 -22.30 25.11 33.17
N THR A 591 -22.76 25.22 34.42
CA THR A 591 -23.18 26.50 35.03
C THR A 591 -21.96 27.34 35.47
N GLU A 592 -22.18 28.64 35.62
CA GLU A 592 -21.18 29.74 35.70
C GLU A 592 -19.76 29.39 36.21
N GLY A 593 -18.75 29.75 35.40
CA GLY A 593 -17.34 29.79 35.80
C GLY A 593 -16.46 28.62 35.37
N LYS A 594 -16.96 27.66 34.57
CA LYS A 594 -16.18 26.54 34.02
C LYS A 594 -16.15 26.61 32.50
N ASN A 595 -14.96 26.74 31.91
CA ASN A 595 -14.75 26.68 30.46
C ASN A 595 -14.47 25.23 29.98
N GLY A 596 -14.25 25.02 28.68
CA GLY A 596 -13.95 23.70 28.10
C GLY A 596 -12.70 23.04 28.71
N HIS A 597 -11.65 23.81 28.98
CA HIS A 597 -10.44 23.32 29.64
C HIS A 597 -10.67 22.90 31.10
N ASP A 598 -11.51 23.63 31.84
CA ASP A 598 -11.91 23.24 33.20
C ASP A 598 -12.65 21.89 33.18
N PHE A 599 -13.48 21.67 32.16
CA PHE A 599 -14.17 20.41 31.97
C PHE A 599 -13.20 19.25 31.65
N GLU A 600 -12.25 19.45 30.72
CA GLU A 600 -11.19 18.47 30.44
C GLU A 600 -10.43 18.10 31.73
N ASN A 601 -10.09 19.08 32.57
CA ASN A 601 -9.45 18.82 33.86
C ASN A 601 -10.31 17.97 34.82
N VAL A 602 -11.63 18.18 34.85
CA VAL A 602 -12.54 17.33 35.64
C VAL A 602 -12.58 15.90 35.10
N ILE A 603 -12.57 15.72 33.78
CA ILE A 603 -12.49 14.39 33.15
C ILE A 603 -11.18 13.70 33.54
N LEU A 604 -10.05 14.38 33.39
CA LEU A 604 -8.73 13.82 33.71
C LEU A 604 -8.55 13.50 35.19
N LYS A 605 -9.21 14.24 36.10
CA LYS A 605 -9.21 13.94 37.53
C LYS A 605 -9.93 12.63 37.86
N ASN A 606 -11.06 12.36 37.19
CA ASN A 606 -11.86 11.14 37.42
C ASN A 606 -11.34 9.94 36.61
N TYR A 607 -10.72 10.20 35.47
CA TYR A 607 -10.19 9.20 34.54
C TYR A 607 -8.72 9.49 34.19
N PRO A 608 -7.79 9.32 35.15
CA PRO A 608 -6.39 9.68 34.98
C PRO A 608 -5.68 8.87 33.90
N ASP A 609 -6.18 7.68 33.56
CA ASP A 609 -5.65 6.82 32.50
C ASP A 609 -5.59 7.53 31.13
N ILE A 610 -6.48 8.50 30.87
CA ILE A 610 -6.46 9.31 29.65
C ILE A 610 -5.13 10.07 29.52
N ASN A 611 -4.48 10.49 30.62
CA ASN A 611 -3.19 11.16 30.57
C ASN A 611 -2.07 10.31 29.95
N LYS A 612 -2.22 8.98 29.86
CA LYS A 612 -1.24 8.09 29.20
C LYS A 612 -1.14 8.36 27.69
N LEU A 613 -2.14 9.02 27.10
CA LEU A 613 -2.12 9.46 25.71
C LEU A 613 -1.25 10.72 25.49
N LYS A 614 -0.77 11.39 26.54
CA LYS A 614 0.15 12.51 26.39
C LYS A 614 1.46 11.99 25.81
N THR A 615 1.73 12.31 24.55
CA THR A 615 2.99 12.01 23.90
C THR A 615 4.03 13.08 24.23
N ASN A 616 5.32 12.73 24.21
CA ASN A 616 6.41 13.71 24.33
C ASN A 616 6.51 14.65 23.12
N ASN A 617 5.75 14.38 22.06
CA ASN A 617 5.76 15.14 20.82
C ASN A 617 4.70 16.25 20.88
N LYS A 618 5.14 17.51 20.87
CA LYS A 618 4.28 18.70 21.10
C LYS A 618 3.31 19.04 19.96
N GLU A 619 3.24 18.22 18.92
CA GLU A 619 2.50 18.57 17.70
C GLU A 619 0.97 18.55 17.87
N ARG A 620 0.42 17.69 18.75
CA ARG A 620 -1.02 17.50 18.89
C ARG A 620 -1.47 17.39 20.36
N PRO A 621 -2.67 17.88 20.69
CA PRO A 621 -3.19 17.92 22.05
C PRO A 621 -3.76 16.56 22.49
N LEU A 622 -4.01 16.43 23.79
CA LEU A 622 -4.58 15.22 24.38
C LEU A 622 -5.94 14.83 23.80
N ILE A 623 -6.83 15.82 23.66
CA ILE A 623 -8.17 15.63 23.08
C ILE A 623 -8.11 15.02 21.67
N TYR A 624 -7.12 15.36 20.84
CA TYR A 624 -6.94 14.76 19.51
C TYR A 624 -6.67 13.25 19.61
N TYR A 625 -5.70 12.86 20.45
CA TYR A 625 -5.36 11.44 20.63
C TYR A 625 -6.50 10.66 21.25
N PHE A 626 -7.24 11.28 22.17
CA PHE A 626 -8.44 10.68 22.74
C PHE A 626 -9.45 10.36 21.63
N THR A 627 -9.84 11.34 20.81
CA THR A 627 -10.78 11.14 19.69
C THR A 627 -10.36 10.01 18.75
N MET A 628 -9.06 9.89 18.44
CA MET A 628 -8.55 8.83 17.56
C MET A 628 -8.62 7.45 18.23
N THR A 629 -8.33 7.37 19.53
CA THR A 629 -8.22 6.10 20.28
C THR A 629 -9.51 5.68 20.97
N SER A 630 -10.57 6.49 20.90
CA SER A 630 -11.88 6.20 21.47
C SER A 630 -12.99 6.22 20.41
N THR A 631 -13.34 7.40 19.90
CA THR A 631 -14.48 7.60 19.02
C THR A 631 -14.22 7.09 17.61
N LEU A 632 -13.13 7.51 16.96
CA LEU A 632 -12.87 7.13 15.56
C LEU A 632 -12.25 5.74 15.40
N GLY A 633 -11.50 5.27 16.39
CA GLY A 633 -10.87 3.95 16.37
C GLY A 633 -11.85 2.85 16.79
N PRO A 634 -11.93 2.54 18.10
CA PRO A 634 -12.65 1.35 18.58
C PRO A 634 -14.18 1.42 18.40
N LEU A 635 -14.82 2.58 18.55
CA LEU A 635 -16.27 2.75 18.33
C LEU A 635 -16.64 2.89 16.85
N GLY A 636 -15.83 3.66 16.12
CA GLY A 636 -16.06 4.01 14.73
C GLY A 636 -17.04 5.19 14.53
N PRO A 637 -17.20 5.65 13.27
CA PRO A 637 -17.92 6.89 12.94
C PRO A 637 -19.40 6.92 13.34
N SER A 638 -20.02 5.76 13.56
CA SER A 638 -21.43 5.63 13.94
C SER A 638 -21.76 6.26 15.29
N PHE A 639 -20.76 6.43 16.17
CA PHE A 639 -20.89 7.07 17.49
C PHE A 639 -20.43 8.54 17.50
N ILE A 640 -20.25 9.16 16.33
CA ILE A 640 -20.13 10.62 16.25
C ILE A 640 -21.52 11.23 16.48
N THR A 641 -21.59 12.32 17.24
CA THR A 641 -22.86 13.01 17.52
C THR A 641 -23.38 13.75 16.28
N THR A 642 -24.70 13.78 16.08
CA THR A 642 -25.31 14.45 14.92
C THR A 642 -25.08 15.96 14.91
N VAL A 643 -24.76 16.54 16.05
CA VAL A 643 -24.49 17.98 16.19
C VAL A 643 -23.23 18.42 15.42
N ILE A 644 -22.20 17.56 15.37
CA ILE A 644 -21.01 17.80 14.54
C ILE A 644 -21.38 17.68 13.05
N GLU A 645 -22.20 16.69 12.69
CA GLU A 645 -22.71 16.49 11.33
C GLU A 645 -23.51 17.71 10.84
N GLU A 646 -24.39 18.24 11.69
CA GLU A 646 -25.21 19.43 11.43
C GLU A 646 -24.34 20.69 11.26
N ALA A 647 -23.30 20.85 12.08
CA ALA A 647 -22.36 21.96 11.96
C ALA A 647 -21.60 21.92 10.62
N PHE A 648 -21.12 20.73 10.20
CA PHE A 648 -20.46 20.56 8.91
C PHE A 648 -21.41 20.79 7.73
N ALA A 649 -22.67 20.32 7.82
CA ALA A 649 -23.68 20.59 6.80
C ALA A 649 -24.01 22.09 6.70
N ALA A 650 -24.02 22.81 7.83
CA ALA A 650 -24.21 24.26 7.84
C ALA A 650 -23.05 25.02 7.18
N LEU A 651 -21.81 24.55 7.34
CA LEU A 651 -20.61 25.14 6.72
C LEU A 651 -20.58 24.97 5.19
N GLN A 652 -21.31 24.00 4.63
CA GLN A 652 -21.37 23.80 3.18
C GLN A 652 -22.36 24.75 2.48
N LYS A 653 -23.35 25.27 3.23
CA LYS A 653 -24.27 26.31 2.77
C LYS A 653 -23.50 27.63 2.61
#